data_AF-A0ABD2E747-F1
#
_entry.id   AF-A0ABD2E747-F1
#
_cell.length_a   1.000
_cell.length_b   1.000
_cell.length_c   1.000
_cell.angle_alpha   90.00
_cell.angle_beta   90.00
_cell.angle_gamma   90.00
#
_symmetry.space_group_name_H-M   'P 1'
#
loop_
_entity.id
_entity.type
_entity.pdbx_description
1 polymer ?
#
loop_
_entity_poly.entity_id
_entity_poly.type
_entity_poly.pdbx_seq_one_letter_code
_entity_poly.pdbx_strand_id
1 'polypeptide(L)'
;MSPEPVPPPPPQCPRCDCGEPFAQRLEKGDEAFRAGEYERAAELFRSLLAALAQPERGLCLRLGDALARAGRLPEALGAFRGAGRLGALRPEELGELAGGLARAVGLREWRLSAGKPERAPEAPSEEHPASAPAAPRDLLGCPRCRRLLYKPVTLPCGLTVCKRCVEPAPAWPQPRRVNVVLSGLLEKCFPAECRLRRLAGQARSLQRQQQPEAALLRCDQALDLAPDDNSLLLLRAELYLTVKNYEHALQDADAVCQNEPLLTKGHHVKAQALSGLGRSKEVLKEFLYCLALNPECNSVKKEAQKVMCEVFFPASENVHQNLTSSIQSKLKAQCQSPVNTQSTVEGGGDAGSSENPSEKSDVFRNTNSSVLYFILGLNFEEDKKTLESVLPVAPSSGLKRQFPNDTEEAHDLNTPGKIPKKDCSPPRTMSCEMGEGQGLSVDVTDFECALCMRLLFEPVTTPCGHTFCLKCLERCLDHAPHCPLCKDKLSELLASRNFNITVLAEELIFRYLSDELSDRKRIYDEEMTELSNLTRDVPIFVCAMAFPTVPCPLHVFEPRYRLMIRRCMETGTKRFGMCLSAEHAGISEYGCMLEIKDVRTFPDGSSVVDAIGISRFRVLSHRHRDGYNTADIEYIEDEKVEGPEYEELTTLHDSVYQQSVSWFASLQDHMKEQILSHFGLMPDREPAPQSNPSGPAWSWWILAVLPLERKAQLAMLGMTSLKERLLAIRRILVIITRKMNSRQELANSRERNN
;
A
#
# COMPACT_ATOMS: atom_id res chain seq x y z
N MET A 1 22.65 -51.30 -17.11
CA MET A 1 21.81 -51.45 -18.32
C MET A 1 20.68 -52.42 -17.99
N SER A 2 19.59 -51.88 -17.45
CA SER A 2 18.28 -52.51 -17.31
C SER A 2 17.26 -51.36 -17.41
N PRO A 3 16.21 -51.45 -18.25
CA PRO A 3 15.26 -50.35 -18.40
C PRO A 3 14.21 -50.37 -17.29
N GLU A 4 13.85 -49.18 -16.79
CA GLU A 4 12.72 -48.96 -15.88
C GLU A 4 11.37 -49.32 -16.54
N PRO A 5 10.36 -49.72 -15.74
CA PRO A 5 9.07 -50.16 -16.25
C PRO A 5 8.15 -48.99 -16.64
N VAL A 6 7.46 -49.15 -17.77
CA VAL A 6 6.41 -48.23 -18.28
C VAL A 6 5.15 -48.32 -17.40
N PRO A 7 4.49 -47.20 -17.04
CA PRO A 7 3.26 -47.24 -16.25
C PRO A 7 2.06 -47.75 -17.06
N PRO A 8 1.03 -48.32 -16.40
CA PRO A 8 -0.12 -48.91 -17.10
C PRO A 8 -1.09 -47.83 -17.63
N PRO A 9 -1.87 -48.12 -18.68
CA PRO A 9 -2.85 -47.17 -19.22
C PRO A 9 -4.06 -47.03 -18.28
N PRO A 10 -4.76 -45.88 -18.31
CA PRO A 10 -5.94 -45.65 -17.48
C PRO A 10 -7.15 -46.51 -17.90
N PRO A 11 -8.09 -46.79 -16.99
CA PRO A 11 -9.20 -47.70 -17.25
C PRO A 11 -10.22 -47.08 -18.21
N GLN A 12 -10.63 -47.86 -19.21
CA GLN A 12 -11.71 -47.49 -20.13
C GLN A 12 -13.06 -47.64 -19.44
N CYS A 13 -13.89 -46.60 -19.52
CA CYS A 13 -15.30 -46.64 -19.10
C CYS A 13 -16.18 -46.96 -20.31
N PRO A 14 -17.17 -47.88 -20.20
CA PRO A 14 -17.94 -48.34 -21.35
C PRO A 14 -19.25 -47.52 -21.50
N ARG A 15 -19.34 -46.72 -22.56
CA ARG A 15 -20.53 -46.54 -23.44
C ARG A 15 -20.27 -45.40 -24.44
N CYS A 16 -20.39 -45.74 -25.72
CA CYS A 16 -20.06 -44.94 -26.89
C CYS A 16 -20.80 -43.61 -26.99
N ASP A 17 -20.07 -42.57 -27.41
CA ASP A 17 -20.31 -41.91 -28.70
C ASP A 17 -18.98 -41.26 -29.14
N CYS A 18 -18.71 -41.23 -30.44
CA CYS A 18 -17.47 -40.76 -31.06
C CYS A 18 -17.12 -39.32 -30.65
N GLY A 19 -16.48 -39.16 -29.50
CA GLY A 19 -16.05 -37.87 -28.98
C GLY A 19 -14.70 -37.51 -29.55
N GLU A 20 -14.63 -36.43 -30.32
CA GLU A 20 -13.37 -35.80 -30.71
C GLU A 20 -12.40 -35.74 -29.51
N PRO A 21 -11.12 -36.09 -29.70
CA PRO A 21 -10.12 -36.07 -28.64
C PRO A 21 -10.14 -34.73 -27.89
N PHE A 22 -10.01 -34.79 -26.56
CA PHE A 22 -10.00 -33.60 -25.68
C PHE A 22 -9.04 -32.50 -26.19
N ALA A 23 -7.86 -32.90 -26.67
CA ALA A 23 -6.86 -32.00 -27.26
C ALA A 23 -7.37 -31.27 -28.52
N GLN A 24 -8.11 -31.97 -29.39
CA GLN A 24 -8.64 -31.39 -30.62
C GLN A 24 -9.77 -30.38 -30.34
N ARG A 25 -10.60 -30.63 -29.32
CA ARG A 25 -11.62 -29.67 -28.88
C ARG A 25 -11.02 -28.44 -28.19
N LEU A 26 -9.94 -28.62 -27.42
CA LEU A 26 -9.22 -27.52 -26.81
C LEU A 26 -8.61 -26.59 -27.87
N GLU A 27 -7.98 -27.18 -28.89
CA GLU A 27 -7.41 -26.45 -30.02
C GLU A 27 -8.47 -25.66 -30.79
N LYS A 28 -9.64 -26.28 -31.06
CA LYS A 28 -10.80 -25.57 -31.66
C LYS A 28 -11.30 -24.41 -30.81
N GLY A 29 -11.28 -24.55 -29.48
CA GLY A 29 -11.63 -23.46 -28.56
C GLY A 29 -10.66 -22.29 -28.66
N ASP A 30 -9.36 -22.58 -28.72
CA ASP A 30 -8.30 -21.57 -28.88
C ASP A 30 -8.33 -20.91 -30.25
N GLU A 31 -8.65 -21.65 -31.31
CA GLU A 31 -8.86 -21.12 -32.65
C GLU A 31 -10.08 -20.18 -32.71
N ALA A 32 -11.22 -20.59 -32.14
CA ALA A 32 -12.40 -19.75 -32.06
C ALA A 32 -12.13 -18.46 -31.28
N PHE A 33 -11.36 -18.55 -30.19
CA PHE A 33 -10.96 -17.38 -29.41
C PHE A 33 -10.07 -16.42 -30.22
N ARG A 34 -9.08 -16.94 -30.96
CA ARG A 34 -8.23 -16.14 -31.85
C ARG A 34 -8.99 -15.53 -33.03
N ALA A 35 -10.02 -16.22 -33.53
CA ALA A 35 -10.89 -15.74 -34.60
C ALA A 35 -11.91 -14.68 -34.15
N GLY A 36 -11.99 -14.37 -32.85
CA GLY A 36 -12.95 -13.41 -32.30
C GLY A 36 -14.35 -13.98 -32.06
N GLU A 37 -14.55 -15.30 -32.22
CA GLU A 37 -15.82 -16.00 -31.97
C GLU A 37 -15.94 -16.35 -30.48
N TYR A 38 -16.01 -15.33 -29.61
CA TYR A 38 -15.87 -15.50 -28.16
C TYR A 38 -16.97 -16.33 -27.49
N GLU A 39 -18.23 -16.21 -27.93
CA GLU A 39 -19.34 -17.05 -27.41
C GLU A 39 -19.11 -18.53 -27.72
N ARG A 40 -18.69 -18.83 -28.96
CA ARG A 40 -18.40 -20.20 -29.40
C ARG A 40 -17.20 -20.78 -28.64
N ALA A 41 -16.16 -19.98 -28.41
CA ALA A 41 -15.02 -20.38 -27.59
C ALA A 41 -15.44 -20.69 -26.14
N ALA A 42 -16.31 -19.85 -25.55
CA ALA A 42 -16.83 -20.07 -24.20
C ALA A 42 -17.64 -21.36 -24.09
N GLU A 43 -18.48 -21.68 -25.08
CA GLU A 43 -19.24 -22.93 -25.11
C GLU A 43 -18.32 -24.16 -25.18
N LEU A 44 -17.27 -24.10 -26.02
CA LEU A 44 -16.28 -25.18 -26.15
C LEU A 44 -15.52 -25.40 -24.83
N PHE A 45 -15.00 -24.35 -24.20
CA PHE A 45 -14.31 -24.47 -22.91
C PHE A 45 -15.24 -24.93 -21.78
N ARG A 46 -16.50 -24.49 -21.78
CA ARG A 46 -17.51 -24.94 -20.82
C ARG A 46 -17.83 -26.43 -20.99
N SER A 47 -17.94 -26.91 -22.23
CA SER A 47 -18.16 -28.33 -22.52
C SER A 47 -16.97 -29.20 -22.10
N LEU A 48 -15.73 -28.69 -22.25
CA LEU A 48 -14.52 -29.36 -21.81
C LEU A 48 -14.44 -29.45 -20.29
N LEU A 49 -14.77 -28.37 -19.58
CA LEU A 49 -14.85 -28.37 -18.11
C LEU A 49 -15.92 -29.33 -17.58
N ALA A 50 -17.06 -29.45 -18.27
CA ALA A 50 -18.13 -30.38 -17.90
C ALA A 50 -17.73 -31.85 -18.11
N ALA A 51 -16.78 -32.14 -18.99
CA ALA A 51 -16.27 -33.48 -19.26
C ALA A 51 -15.18 -33.93 -18.26
N LEU A 52 -14.64 -33.01 -17.45
CA LEU A 52 -13.62 -33.31 -16.46
C LEU A 52 -14.24 -33.62 -15.09
N ALA A 53 -13.70 -34.64 -14.40
CA ALA A 53 -14.13 -34.98 -13.04
C ALA A 53 -13.73 -33.92 -12.00
N GLN A 54 -12.69 -33.13 -12.28
CA GLN A 54 -12.28 -31.98 -11.48
C GLN A 54 -12.02 -30.76 -12.37
N PRO A 55 -12.37 -29.55 -11.91
CA PRO A 55 -12.13 -28.34 -12.68
C PRO A 55 -10.62 -28.08 -12.79
N GLU A 56 -10.16 -27.81 -14.01
CA GLU A 56 -8.77 -27.47 -14.29
C GLU A 56 -8.58 -25.95 -14.32
N ARG A 57 -7.57 -25.44 -13.61
CA ARG A 57 -7.32 -23.99 -13.48
C ARG A 57 -7.15 -23.30 -14.84
N GLY A 58 -6.39 -23.90 -15.76
CA GLY A 58 -6.11 -23.32 -17.07
C GLY A 58 -7.36 -23.13 -17.93
N LEU A 59 -8.25 -24.14 -17.94
CA LEU A 59 -9.54 -24.06 -18.64
C LEU A 59 -10.50 -23.05 -18.02
N CYS A 60 -10.52 -22.93 -16.68
CA CYS A 60 -11.31 -21.91 -16.00
C CYS A 60 -10.88 -20.48 -16.38
N LEU A 61 -9.57 -20.24 -16.55
CA LEU A 61 -9.06 -18.94 -17.01
C LEU A 61 -9.47 -18.67 -18.46
N ARG A 62 -9.28 -19.63 -19.38
CA ARG A 62 -9.67 -19.48 -20.79
C ARG A 62 -11.17 -19.26 -20.98
N LEU A 63 -12.01 -19.96 -20.20
CA LEU A 63 -13.45 -19.71 -20.16
C LEU A 63 -13.77 -18.31 -19.64
N GLY A 64 -13.08 -17.86 -18.58
CA GLY A 64 -13.22 -16.51 -18.04
C GLY A 64 -12.89 -15.42 -19.06
N ASP A 65 -11.78 -15.58 -19.79
CA ASP A 65 -11.34 -14.66 -20.85
C ASP A 65 -12.36 -14.60 -22.00
N ALA A 66 -12.83 -15.76 -22.47
CA ALA A 66 -13.83 -15.85 -23.54
C ALA A 66 -15.15 -15.17 -23.14
N LEU A 67 -15.64 -15.42 -21.92
CA LEU A 67 -16.87 -14.80 -21.41
C LEU A 67 -16.71 -13.29 -21.18
N ALA A 68 -15.53 -12.84 -20.75
CA ALA A 68 -15.24 -11.41 -20.57
C ALA A 68 -15.18 -10.66 -21.90
N ARG A 69 -14.64 -11.28 -22.94
CA ARG A 69 -14.65 -10.75 -24.33
C ARG A 69 -16.04 -10.79 -24.96
N ALA A 70 -16.85 -11.80 -24.65
CA ALA A 70 -18.25 -11.89 -25.08
C ALA A 70 -19.20 -10.93 -24.35
N GLY A 71 -18.74 -10.23 -23.30
CA GLY A 71 -19.56 -9.28 -22.52
C GLY A 71 -20.42 -9.93 -21.42
N ARG A 72 -20.29 -11.24 -21.19
CA ARG A 72 -21.01 -12.00 -20.15
C ARG A 72 -20.28 -11.96 -18.81
N LEU A 73 -20.11 -10.75 -18.28
CA LEU A 73 -19.28 -10.48 -17.09
C LEU A 73 -19.66 -11.26 -15.82
N PRO A 74 -20.95 -11.46 -15.48
CA PRO A 74 -21.30 -12.25 -14.29
C PRO A 74 -20.81 -13.70 -14.37
N GLU A 75 -20.85 -14.29 -15.55
CA GLU A 75 -20.37 -15.67 -15.78
C GLU A 75 -18.85 -15.72 -15.84
N ALA A 76 -18.21 -14.71 -16.44
CA ALA A 76 -16.76 -14.55 -16.43
C ALA A 76 -16.23 -14.50 -14.99
N LEU A 77 -16.85 -13.70 -14.11
CA LEU A 77 -16.50 -13.64 -12.68
C LEU A 77 -16.66 -15.00 -11.98
N GLY A 78 -17.68 -15.77 -12.35
CA GLY A 78 -17.86 -17.15 -11.89
C GLY A 78 -16.69 -18.06 -12.29
N ALA A 79 -16.22 -17.96 -13.53
CA ALA A 79 -15.10 -18.74 -14.05
C ALA A 79 -13.76 -18.36 -13.38
N PHE A 80 -13.46 -17.05 -13.24
CA PHE A 80 -12.27 -16.58 -12.53
C PHE A 80 -12.29 -16.97 -11.04
N ARG A 81 -13.45 -16.92 -10.39
CA ARG A 81 -13.61 -17.42 -9.02
C ARG A 81 -13.31 -18.92 -8.93
N GLY A 82 -13.68 -19.70 -9.95
CA GLY A 82 -13.31 -21.12 -10.07
C GLY A 82 -11.80 -21.31 -10.15
N ALA A 83 -11.12 -20.55 -11.02
CA ALA A 83 -9.66 -20.58 -11.11
C ALA A 83 -8.97 -20.16 -9.80
N GLY A 84 -9.50 -19.13 -9.12
CA GLY A 84 -8.99 -18.62 -7.84
C GLY A 84 -9.09 -19.62 -6.68
N ARG A 85 -10.02 -20.58 -6.73
CA ARG A 85 -10.11 -21.67 -5.74
C ARG A 85 -9.02 -22.74 -5.94
N LEU A 86 -8.51 -22.87 -7.16
CA LEU A 86 -7.49 -23.86 -7.53
C LEU A 86 -6.06 -23.29 -7.44
N GLY A 87 -5.93 -21.96 -7.37
CA GLY A 87 -4.68 -21.27 -7.12
C GLY A 87 -4.88 -19.76 -7.19
N ALA A 88 -4.04 -18.98 -6.49
CA ALA A 88 -4.12 -17.53 -6.49
C ALA A 88 -4.10 -16.96 -7.93
N LEU A 89 -4.95 -15.96 -8.18
CA LEU A 89 -5.01 -15.25 -9.46
C LEU A 89 -3.92 -14.18 -9.49
N ARG A 90 -3.19 -14.10 -10.60
CA ARG A 90 -2.20 -13.05 -10.81
C ARG A 90 -2.79 -11.89 -11.62
N PRO A 91 -2.29 -10.65 -11.47
CA PRO A 91 -2.82 -9.49 -12.19
C PRO A 91 -2.83 -9.67 -13.73
N GLU A 92 -1.83 -10.37 -14.28
CA GLU A 92 -1.70 -10.60 -15.72
C GLU A 92 -2.81 -11.51 -16.26
N GLU A 93 -3.37 -12.37 -15.41
CA GLU A 93 -4.44 -13.32 -15.75
C GLU A 93 -5.84 -12.69 -15.71
N LEU A 94 -5.95 -11.42 -15.27
CA LEU A 94 -7.22 -10.70 -15.15
C LEU A 94 -7.39 -9.61 -16.21
N GLY A 95 -6.45 -9.49 -17.14
CA GLY A 95 -6.45 -8.43 -18.16
C GLY A 95 -7.73 -8.41 -18.99
N GLU A 96 -8.25 -9.58 -19.38
CA GLU A 96 -9.47 -9.66 -20.18
C GLU A 96 -10.74 -9.37 -19.38
N LEU A 97 -10.79 -9.78 -18.12
CA LEU A 97 -11.87 -9.42 -17.20
C LEU A 97 -11.90 -7.92 -16.96
N ALA A 98 -10.74 -7.32 -16.70
CA ALA A 98 -10.59 -5.87 -16.51
C ALA A 98 -11.00 -5.12 -17.78
N GLY A 99 -10.56 -5.58 -18.96
CA GLY A 99 -10.95 -5.03 -20.24
C GLY A 99 -12.46 -5.16 -20.52
N GLY A 100 -13.07 -6.30 -20.17
CA GLY A 100 -14.51 -6.52 -20.28
C GLY A 100 -15.32 -5.60 -19.37
N LEU A 101 -14.89 -5.44 -18.11
CA LEU A 101 -15.48 -4.52 -17.15
C LEU A 101 -15.32 -3.06 -17.62
N ALA A 102 -14.15 -2.68 -18.12
CA ALA A 102 -13.90 -1.35 -18.67
C ALA A 102 -14.85 -1.05 -19.84
N ARG A 103 -14.99 -1.98 -20.81
CA ARG A 103 -15.94 -1.87 -21.92
C ARG A 103 -17.39 -1.73 -21.44
N ALA A 104 -17.81 -2.51 -20.45
CA ALA A 104 -19.17 -2.45 -19.91
C ALA A 104 -19.47 -1.15 -19.13
N VAL A 105 -18.45 -0.53 -18.56
CA VAL A 105 -18.55 0.75 -17.84
C VAL A 105 -18.33 1.96 -18.77
N GLY A 106 -17.97 1.72 -20.04
CA GLY A 106 -17.68 2.79 -21.02
C GLY A 106 -16.29 3.42 -20.85
N LEU A 107 -15.40 2.80 -20.07
CA LEU A 107 -14.00 3.19 -19.94
C LEU A 107 -13.22 2.62 -21.13
N ARG A 108 -12.68 3.48 -22.00
CA ARG A 108 -11.74 3.05 -23.04
C ARG A 108 -10.45 2.53 -22.42
N GLU A 109 -9.85 1.55 -23.10
CA GLU A 109 -8.73 0.69 -22.68
C GLU A 109 -7.73 1.33 -21.70
N TRP A 110 -7.74 0.84 -20.46
CA TRP A 110 -6.68 1.04 -19.48
C TRP A 110 -5.49 0.15 -19.86
N ARG A 111 -4.48 0.71 -20.53
CA ARG A 111 -3.20 0.01 -20.77
C ARG A 111 -2.34 0.09 -19.52
N LEU A 112 -2.31 -0.98 -18.73
CA LEU A 112 -1.20 -1.26 -17.83
C LEU A 112 -0.02 -1.74 -18.68
N SER A 113 0.83 -0.83 -19.14
CA SER A 113 2.11 -1.22 -19.72
C SER A 113 3.07 -1.64 -18.62
N ALA A 114 3.15 -2.95 -18.36
CA ALA A 114 4.34 -3.55 -17.77
C ALA A 114 5.49 -3.44 -18.79
N GLY A 115 6.61 -2.87 -18.35
CA GLY A 115 7.72 -2.50 -19.23
C GLY A 115 8.40 -3.68 -19.95
N LYS A 116 8.80 -3.42 -21.19
CA LYS A 116 10.00 -3.96 -21.83
C LYS A 116 10.58 -2.91 -22.81
N PRO A 117 11.90 -2.94 -23.07
CA PRO A 117 12.62 -1.80 -23.63
C PRO A 117 12.57 -1.72 -25.16
N GLU A 118 12.92 -0.53 -25.62
CA GLU A 118 12.82 0.11 -26.95
C GLU A 118 13.17 -0.70 -28.20
N ARG A 119 12.53 -0.30 -29.32
CA ARG A 119 13.17 -0.21 -30.64
C ARG A 119 12.66 1.03 -31.40
N ALA A 120 13.61 1.72 -32.03
CA ALA A 120 13.50 3.01 -32.72
C ALA A 120 12.54 3.03 -33.94
N PRO A 121 12.16 4.23 -34.45
CA PRO A 121 11.00 4.42 -35.32
C PRO A 121 11.32 4.29 -36.82
N GLU A 122 10.40 3.67 -37.58
CA GLU A 122 10.31 3.80 -39.04
C GLU A 122 8.95 4.42 -39.42
N ALA A 123 8.94 5.11 -40.57
CA ALA A 123 8.02 6.15 -41.02
C ALA A 123 6.63 5.63 -41.52
N PRO A 124 5.67 6.53 -41.86
CA PRO A 124 4.24 6.32 -41.62
C PRO A 124 3.48 5.70 -42.80
N SER A 125 2.41 4.96 -42.48
CA SER A 125 1.33 4.67 -43.43
C SER A 125 -0.04 4.68 -42.75
N GLU A 126 -0.84 5.64 -43.20
CA GLU A 126 -2.30 5.72 -43.28
C GLU A 126 -3.16 5.83 -42.01
N GLU A 127 -3.96 6.89 -42.05
CA GLU A 127 -4.75 7.48 -40.99
C GLU A 127 -6.05 6.70 -40.75
N HIS A 128 -6.24 6.24 -39.52
CA HIS A 128 -7.58 6.11 -38.92
C HIS A 128 -7.74 7.20 -37.87
N PRO A 129 -8.90 7.90 -37.82
CA PRO A 129 -9.03 9.10 -37.01
C PRO A 129 -8.91 8.74 -35.54
N ALA A 130 -7.84 9.24 -34.91
CA ALA A 130 -7.70 9.27 -33.48
C ALA A 130 -8.93 9.99 -32.90
N SER A 131 -9.71 9.25 -32.12
CA SER A 131 -10.83 9.78 -31.35
C SER A 131 -10.43 11.04 -30.58
N ALA A 132 -11.27 12.06 -30.64
CA ALA A 132 -11.09 13.30 -29.89
C ALA A 132 -10.78 13.04 -28.40
N PRO A 133 -9.92 13.87 -27.77
CA PRO A 133 -9.72 13.83 -26.33
C PRO A 133 -11.07 13.97 -25.63
N ALA A 134 -11.44 12.99 -24.79
CA ALA A 134 -12.62 13.06 -23.90
C ALA A 134 -12.71 14.44 -23.25
N ALA A 135 -13.92 14.99 -23.17
CA ALA A 135 -14.11 16.35 -22.70
C ALA A 135 -13.65 16.45 -21.23
N PRO A 136 -13.11 17.60 -20.79
CA PRO A 136 -12.87 17.95 -19.39
C PRO A 136 -13.85 17.40 -18.35
N ARG A 137 -15.14 17.43 -18.70
CA ARG A 137 -16.27 17.03 -17.85
C ARG A 137 -16.36 15.52 -17.66
N ASP A 138 -15.84 14.73 -18.59
CA ASP A 138 -15.89 13.27 -18.54
C ASP A 138 -14.92 12.71 -17.49
N LEU A 139 -13.75 13.33 -17.34
CA LEU A 139 -12.72 12.92 -16.37
C LEU A 139 -13.10 13.27 -14.92
N LEU A 140 -13.69 14.45 -14.71
CA LEU A 140 -14.12 14.92 -13.39
C LEU A 140 -15.52 14.41 -13.00
N GLY A 141 -16.08 13.51 -13.81
CA GLY A 141 -17.30 12.79 -13.52
C GLY A 141 -17.09 11.72 -12.44
N CYS A 142 -18.07 11.56 -11.56
CA CYS A 142 -18.08 10.46 -10.61
C CYS A 142 -18.44 9.16 -11.33
N PRO A 143 -17.64 8.09 -11.26
CA PRO A 143 -17.93 6.84 -11.99
C PRO A 143 -19.20 6.13 -11.51
N ARG A 144 -19.70 6.46 -10.31
CA ARG A 144 -20.92 5.87 -9.75
C ARG A 144 -22.19 6.64 -10.12
N CYS A 145 -22.21 7.97 -9.93
CA CYS A 145 -23.42 8.76 -10.21
C CYS A 145 -23.41 9.46 -11.57
N ARG A 146 -22.30 9.36 -12.33
CA ARG A 146 -22.10 9.97 -13.66
C ARG A 146 -22.32 11.48 -13.73
N ARG A 147 -22.25 12.15 -12.58
CA ARG A 147 -22.31 13.60 -12.44
C ARG A 147 -20.96 14.12 -12.00
N LEU A 148 -20.71 15.42 -12.21
CA LEU A 148 -19.53 16.10 -11.68
C LEU A 148 -19.30 15.74 -10.20
N LEU A 149 -18.06 15.41 -9.87
CA LEU A 149 -17.64 15.08 -8.52
C LEU A 149 -18.06 16.17 -7.54
N TYR A 150 -18.62 15.76 -6.41
CA TYR A 150 -18.98 16.66 -5.32
C TYR A 150 -18.53 16.05 -4.00
N LYS A 151 -17.74 16.81 -3.24
CA LYS A 151 -17.01 16.31 -2.06
C LYS A 151 -16.27 15.01 -2.42
N PRO A 152 -15.30 15.08 -3.36
CA PRO A 152 -14.60 13.90 -3.85
C PRO A 152 -13.90 13.17 -2.70
N VAL A 153 -13.92 11.84 -2.71
CA VAL A 153 -13.24 10.97 -1.74
C VAL A 153 -12.46 9.94 -2.54
N THR A 154 -11.16 9.84 -2.27
CA THR A 154 -10.30 8.82 -2.88
C THR A 154 -10.40 7.52 -2.09
N LEU A 155 -10.73 6.42 -2.75
CA LEU A 155 -10.85 5.08 -2.18
C LEU A 155 -9.47 4.43 -1.96
N PRO A 156 -9.37 3.34 -1.17
CA PRO A 156 -8.09 2.65 -0.97
C PRO A 156 -7.46 2.17 -2.27
N CYS A 157 -8.24 1.87 -3.30
CA CYS A 157 -7.78 1.45 -4.62
C CYS A 157 -7.40 2.61 -5.57
N GLY A 158 -7.30 3.86 -5.07
CA GLY A 158 -6.92 5.02 -5.87
C GLY A 158 -8.06 5.73 -6.62
N LEU A 159 -9.23 5.09 -6.77
CA LEU A 159 -10.38 5.69 -7.46
C LEU A 159 -11.04 6.81 -6.65
N THR A 160 -11.42 7.91 -7.31
CA THR A 160 -12.12 9.03 -6.68
C THR A 160 -13.62 8.99 -6.99
N VAL A 161 -14.45 9.06 -5.94
CA VAL A 161 -15.91 9.08 -6.04
C VAL A 161 -16.52 10.19 -5.19
N CYS A 162 -17.79 10.55 -5.41
CA CYS A 162 -18.48 11.47 -4.49
C CYS A 162 -18.61 10.82 -3.10
N LYS A 163 -18.48 11.60 -2.02
CA LYS A 163 -18.67 11.12 -0.64
C LYS A 163 -20.00 10.37 -0.43
N ARG A 164 -21.07 10.75 -1.12
CA ARG A 164 -22.39 10.09 -1.06
C ARG A 164 -22.50 8.81 -1.87
N CYS A 165 -21.60 8.62 -2.84
CA CYS A 165 -21.55 7.42 -3.67
C CYS A 165 -20.70 6.33 -3.05
N VAL A 166 -20.01 6.62 -1.95
CA VAL A 166 -19.34 5.62 -1.11
C VAL A 166 -20.40 4.71 -0.50
N GLU A 167 -20.35 3.42 -0.82
CA GLU A 167 -21.17 2.42 -0.11
C GLU A 167 -20.63 2.27 1.31
N PRO A 168 -21.50 2.11 2.32
CA PRO A 168 -21.07 1.72 3.66
C PRO A 168 -20.54 0.28 3.59
N ALA A 169 -19.26 0.13 3.28
CA ALA A 169 -18.58 -1.16 3.38
C ALA A 169 -18.35 -1.49 4.86
N PRO A 170 -18.70 -2.70 5.33
CA PRO A 170 -18.51 -3.09 6.73
C PRO A 170 -17.04 -3.23 7.15
N ALA A 171 -16.09 -3.03 6.23
CA ALA A 171 -14.67 -3.36 6.40
C ALA A 171 -13.74 -2.13 6.43
N TRP A 172 -14.25 -0.90 6.53
CA TRP A 172 -13.38 0.29 6.55
C TRP A 172 -13.09 0.75 7.97
N PRO A 173 -11.85 0.59 8.44
CA PRO A 173 -11.48 0.97 9.80
C PRO A 173 -11.58 2.48 10.06
N GLN A 174 -11.52 3.33 9.02
CA GLN A 174 -11.69 4.78 9.16
C GLN A 174 -12.60 5.43 8.09
N PRO A 175 -13.45 6.40 8.48
CA PRO A 175 -14.26 7.16 7.54
C PRO A 175 -13.36 8.09 6.71
N ARG A 176 -13.38 7.90 5.39
CA ARG A 176 -12.58 8.73 4.48
C ARG A 176 -13.13 10.15 4.37
N ARG A 177 -12.22 11.12 4.42
CA ARG A 177 -12.52 12.55 4.25
C ARG A 177 -12.38 12.98 2.80
N VAL A 178 -12.83 14.20 2.54
CA VAL A 178 -12.84 14.79 1.19
C VAL A 178 -11.40 15.04 0.74
N ASN A 179 -11.07 14.68 -0.49
CA ASN A 179 -9.81 15.00 -1.14
C ASN A 179 -9.69 16.53 -1.31
N VAL A 180 -8.77 17.14 -0.58
CA VAL A 180 -8.62 18.60 -0.50
C VAL A 180 -8.20 19.19 -1.84
N VAL A 181 -7.19 18.59 -2.48
CA VAL A 181 -6.64 19.03 -3.79
C VAL A 181 -7.72 18.99 -4.87
N LEU A 182 -8.38 17.85 -5.04
CA LEU A 182 -9.42 17.69 -6.06
C LEU A 182 -10.66 18.55 -5.74
N SER A 183 -10.98 18.77 -4.46
CA SER A 183 -12.07 19.66 -4.09
C SER A 183 -11.76 21.11 -4.44
N GLY A 184 -10.52 21.58 -4.22
CA GLY A 184 -10.09 22.92 -4.61
C GLY A 184 -10.15 23.11 -6.12
N LEU A 185 -9.65 22.14 -6.88
CA LEU A 185 -9.70 22.15 -8.34
C LEU A 185 -11.15 22.22 -8.88
N LEU A 186 -12.06 21.41 -8.33
CA LEU A 186 -13.47 21.43 -8.74
C LEU A 186 -14.13 22.79 -8.46
N GLU A 187 -13.83 23.42 -7.32
CA GLU A 187 -14.37 24.75 -6.99
C GLU A 187 -13.80 25.86 -7.88
N LYS A 188 -12.55 25.75 -8.31
CA LYS A 188 -11.89 26.65 -9.26
C LYS A 188 -12.46 26.51 -10.67
N CYS A 189 -12.55 25.27 -11.18
CA CYS A 189 -12.91 25.00 -12.57
C CYS A 189 -14.42 24.99 -12.84
N PHE A 190 -15.25 24.65 -11.84
CA PHE A 190 -16.71 24.54 -11.98
C PHE A 190 -17.45 25.19 -10.81
N PRO A 191 -17.30 26.52 -10.60
CA PRO A 191 -17.86 27.20 -9.44
C PRO A 191 -19.40 27.15 -9.42
N ALA A 192 -20.05 27.28 -10.58
CA ALA A 192 -21.51 27.25 -10.69
C ALA A 192 -22.08 25.86 -10.39
N GLU A 193 -21.51 24.81 -10.98
CA GLU A 193 -21.94 23.42 -10.76
C GLU A 193 -21.63 22.97 -9.33
N CYS A 194 -20.48 23.35 -8.78
CA CYS A 194 -20.15 23.08 -7.38
C CYS A 194 -21.14 23.76 -6.43
N ARG A 195 -21.52 25.02 -6.71
CA ARG A 195 -22.56 25.75 -5.96
C ARG A 195 -23.91 25.05 -6.06
N LEU A 196 -24.33 24.66 -7.26
CA LEU A 196 -25.56 23.90 -7.48
C LEU A 196 -25.58 22.60 -6.67
N ARG A 197 -24.51 21.80 -6.74
CA ARG A 197 -24.38 20.53 -6.01
C ARG A 197 -24.37 20.75 -4.50
N ARG A 198 -23.80 21.86 -4.02
CA ARG A 198 -23.81 22.26 -2.61
C ARG A 198 -25.21 22.60 -2.13
N LEU A 199 -25.95 23.42 -2.87
CA LEU A 199 -27.34 23.76 -2.57
C LEU A 199 -28.25 22.53 -2.60
N ALA A 200 -28.14 21.69 -3.64
CA ALA A 200 -28.83 20.41 -3.74
C ALA A 200 -28.55 19.48 -2.55
N GLY A 201 -27.29 19.45 -2.08
CA GLY A 201 -26.88 18.69 -0.90
C GLY A 201 -27.48 19.23 0.39
N GLN A 202 -27.53 20.57 0.56
CA GLN A 202 -28.14 21.24 1.70
C GLN A 202 -29.66 21.00 1.74
N ALA A 203 -30.35 21.17 0.62
CA ALA A 203 -31.79 20.90 0.49
C ALA A 203 -32.13 19.47 0.94
N ARG A 204 -31.40 18.46 0.47
CA ARG A 204 -31.60 17.06 0.89
C ARG A 204 -31.23 16.79 2.35
N SER A 205 -30.28 17.55 2.91
CA SER A 205 -29.95 17.43 4.33
C SER A 205 -31.08 18.00 5.20
N LEU A 206 -31.61 19.16 4.84
CA LEU A 206 -32.74 19.81 5.53
C LEU A 206 -34.03 19.00 5.39
N GLN A 207 -34.27 18.40 4.22
CA GLN A 207 -35.37 17.44 4.02
C GLN A 207 -35.30 16.28 5.02
N ARG A 208 -34.12 15.70 5.24
CA ARG A 208 -33.91 14.62 6.23
C ARG A 208 -34.04 15.09 7.67
N GLN A 209 -33.76 16.36 7.94
CA GLN A 209 -33.95 17.00 9.25
C GLN A 209 -35.40 17.46 9.48
N GLN A 210 -36.32 17.16 8.57
CA GLN A 210 -37.73 17.56 8.62
C GLN A 210 -37.96 19.08 8.68
N GLN A 211 -37.11 19.86 8.00
CA GLN A 211 -37.25 21.31 7.83
C GLN A 211 -37.62 21.64 6.37
N PRO A 212 -38.87 21.44 5.94
CA PRO A 212 -39.25 21.50 4.52
C PRO A 212 -39.20 22.91 3.92
N GLU A 213 -39.56 23.96 4.68
CA GLU A 213 -39.53 25.34 4.18
C GLU A 213 -38.09 25.82 3.88
N ALA A 214 -37.16 25.55 4.80
CA ALA A 214 -35.75 25.85 4.59
C ALA A 214 -35.14 25.00 3.45
N ALA A 215 -35.60 23.75 3.29
CA ALA A 215 -35.17 22.88 2.20
C ALA A 215 -35.66 23.40 0.84
N LEU A 216 -36.91 23.88 0.74
CA LEU A 216 -37.48 24.49 -0.46
C LEU A 216 -36.66 25.71 -0.90
N LEU A 217 -36.38 26.63 0.03
CA LEU A 217 -35.56 27.82 -0.27
C LEU A 217 -34.20 27.45 -0.88
N ARG A 218 -33.52 26.43 -0.35
CA ARG A 218 -32.23 25.97 -0.91
C ARG A 218 -32.39 25.24 -2.24
N CYS A 219 -33.53 24.59 -2.47
CA CYS A 219 -33.84 23.93 -3.73
C CYS A 219 -34.15 24.94 -4.83
N ASP A 220 -34.91 26.00 -4.53
CA ASP A 220 -35.20 27.09 -5.45
C ASP A 220 -33.92 27.81 -5.86
N GLN A 221 -33.05 28.15 -4.90
CA GLN A 221 -31.72 28.69 -5.18
C GLN A 221 -30.85 27.78 -6.08
N ALA A 222 -31.08 26.46 -6.04
CA ALA A 222 -30.37 25.52 -6.91
C ALA A 222 -30.98 25.49 -8.32
N LEU A 223 -32.30 25.58 -8.42
CA LEU A 223 -33.05 25.65 -9.69
C LEU A 223 -32.85 26.99 -10.40
N ASP A 224 -32.60 28.08 -9.67
CA ASP A 224 -32.17 29.36 -10.26
C ASP A 224 -30.86 29.22 -11.07
N LEU A 225 -30.01 28.26 -10.69
CA LEU A 225 -28.75 27.97 -11.38
C LEU A 225 -28.91 26.94 -12.50
N ALA A 226 -29.85 25.99 -12.37
CA ALA A 226 -30.20 25.04 -13.43
C ALA A 226 -31.70 24.73 -13.38
N PRO A 227 -32.52 25.45 -14.16
CA PRO A 227 -33.98 25.33 -14.08
C PRO A 227 -34.49 23.95 -14.56
N ASP A 228 -33.76 23.32 -15.48
CA ASP A 228 -34.17 22.06 -16.13
C ASP A 228 -33.56 20.80 -15.47
N ASP A 229 -32.94 20.91 -14.29
CA ASP A 229 -32.42 19.72 -13.59
C ASP A 229 -33.58 18.89 -13.00
N ASN A 230 -33.96 17.82 -13.71
CA ASN A 230 -35.02 16.87 -13.33
C ASN A 230 -34.88 16.36 -11.89
N SER A 231 -33.65 16.21 -11.39
CA SER A 231 -33.41 15.68 -10.04
C SER A 231 -33.60 16.70 -8.92
N LEU A 232 -33.52 18.00 -9.26
CA LEU A 232 -33.90 19.11 -8.39
C LEU A 232 -35.40 19.38 -8.46
N LEU A 233 -36.01 19.34 -9.65
CA LEU A 233 -37.46 19.45 -9.82
C LEU A 233 -38.19 18.35 -9.05
N LEU A 234 -37.71 17.09 -9.15
CA LEU A 234 -38.27 15.98 -8.38
C LEU A 234 -38.10 16.18 -6.86
N LEU A 235 -36.96 16.72 -6.42
CA LEU A 235 -36.73 17.03 -5.01
C LEU A 235 -37.68 18.13 -4.52
N ARG A 236 -37.91 19.16 -5.33
CA ARG A 236 -38.84 20.26 -5.00
C ARG A 236 -40.29 19.76 -4.96
N ALA A 237 -40.70 18.92 -5.91
CA ALA A 237 -42.01 18.27 -5.91
C ALA A 237 -42.24 17.45 -4.63
N GLU A 238 -41.27 16.63 -4.22
CA GLU A 238 -41.32 15.89 -2.95
C GLU A 238 -41.46 16.82 -1.74
N LEU A 239 -40.75 17.95 -1.72
CA LEU A 239 -40.85 18.94 -0.65
C LEU A 239 -42.22 19.63 -0.64
N TYR A 240 -42.77 20.01 -1.80
CA TYR A 240 -44.13 20.57 -1.87
C TYR A 240 -45.20 19.60 -1.39
N LEU A 241 -45.05 18.29 -1.66
CA LEU A 241 -45.93 17.26 -1.06
C LEU A 241 -45.88 17.28 0.47
N THR A 242 -44.70 17.45 1.08
CA THR A 242 -44.57 17.54 2.54
C THR A 242 -45.22 18.80 3.13
N VAL A 243 -45.18 19.92 2.40
CA VAL A 243 -45.83 21.19 2.77
C VAL A 243 -47.31 21.22 2.38
N LYS A 244 -47.83 20.17 1.74
CA LYS A 244 -49.20 20.04 1.22
C LYS A 244 -49.58 21.06 0.14
N ASN A 245 -48.61 21.58 -0.61
CA ASN A 245 -48.85 22.40 -1.79
C ASN A 245 -48.91 21.50 -3.04
N TYR A 246 -50.05 20.85 -3.24
CA TYR A 246 -50.19 19.81 -4.27
C TYR A 246 -50.18 20.35 -5.71
N GLU A 247 -50.55 21.62 -5.94
CA GLU A 247 -50.56 22.23 -7.26
C GLU A 247 -49.13 22.39 -7.82
N HIS A 248 -48.23 22.99 -7.04
CA HIS A 248 -46.83 23.16 -7.45
C HIS A 248 -46.09 21.82 -7.51
N ALA A 249 -46.41 20.88 -6.59
CA ALA A 249 -45.88 19.52 -6.66
C ALA A 249 -46.25 18.81 -7.98
N LEU A 250 -47.49 19.01 -8.45
CA LEU A 250 -47.95 18.43 -9.71
C LEU A 250 -47.23 19.04 -10.92
N GLN A 251 -47.03 20.37 -10.94
CA GLN A 251 -46.33 21.06 -12.03
C GLN A 251 -44.90 20.52 -12.20
N ASP A 252 -44.13 20.49 -11.11
CA ASP A 252 -42.75 19.99 -11.13
C ASP A 252 -42.68 18.50 -11.48
N ALA A 253 -43.59 17.69 -10.93
CA ALA A 253 -43.62 16.25 -11.21
C ALA A 253 -44.03 15.95 -12.66
N ASP A 254 -44.94 16.74 -13.24
CA ASP A 254 -45.33 16.58 -14.64
C ASP A 254 -44.17 16.94 -15.58
N ALA A 255 -43.45 18.04 -15.32
CA ALA A 255 -42.24 18.39 -16.06
C ALA A 255 -41.18 17.26 -16.01
N VAL A 256 -40.95 16.66 -14.84
CA VAL A 256 -40.02 15.52 -14.71
C VAL A 256 -40.50 14.30 -15.50
N CYS A 257 -41.80 13.99 -15.48
CA CYS A 257 -42.35 12.85 -16.24
C CYS A 257 -42.32 13.08 -17.76
N GLN A 258 -42.45 14.33 -18.20
CA GLN A 258 -42.31 14.70 -19.61
C GLN A 258 -40.85 14.56 -20.07
N ASN A 259 -39.90 15.01 -19.24
CA ASN A 259 -38.47 14.96 -19.55
C ASN A 259 -37.86 13.55 -19.42
N GLU A 260 -38.27 12.78 -18.40
CA GLU A 260 -37.82 11.40 -18.14
C GLU A 260 -39.01 10.43 -17.98
N PRO A 261 -39.62 9.96 -19.08
CA PRO A 261 -40.83 9.12 -19.05
C PRO A 261 -40.64 7.73 -18.43
N LEU A 262 -39.40 7.30 -18.18
CA LEU A 262 -39.06 6.01 -17.59
C LEU A 262 -38.73 6.12 -16.09
N LEU A 263 -38.72 7.34 -15.53
CA LEU A 263 -38.38 7.56 -14.13
C LEU A 263 -39.57 7.22 -13.23
N THR A 264 -39.59 6.00 -12.69
CA THR A 264 -40.64 5.49 -11.78
C THR A 264 -40.95 6.43 -10.62
N LYS A 265 -39.92 7.06 -10.04
CA LYS A 265 -40.06 7.98 -8.92
C LYS A 265 -40.81 9.26 -9.29
N GLY A 266 -40.64 9.77 -10.51
CA GLY A 266 -41.37 10.93 -11.02
C GLY A 266 -42.88 10.68 -11.07
N HIS A 267 -43.27 9.57 -11.70
CA HIS A 267 -44.68 9.16 -11.79
C HIS A 267 -45.31 8.88 -10.41
N HIS A 268 -44.54 8.34 -9.47
CA HIS A 268 -45.02 8.11 -8.11
C HIS A 268 -45.35 9.43 -7.39
N VAL A 269 -44.43 10.41 -7.46
CA VAL A 269 -44.63 11.74 -6.86
C VAL A 269 -45.79 12.48 -7.55
N LYS A 270 -45.93 12.36 -8.86
CA LYS A 270 -47.07 12.90 -9.63
C LYS A 270 -48.40 12.30 -9.17
N ALA A 271 -48.47 10.98 -8.99
CA ALA A 271 -49.66 10.31 -8.49
C ALA A 271 -50.04 10.75 -7.07
N GLN A 272 -49.04 10.95 -6.19
CA GLN A 272 -49.28 11.49 -4.84
C GLN A 272 -49.82 12.92 -4.88
N ALA A 273 -49.30 13.78 -5.76
CA ALA A 273 -49.80 15.14 -5.94
C ALA A 273 -51.25 15.16 -6.44
N LEU A 274 -51.57 14.36 -7.46
CA LEU A 274 -52.93 14.19 -7.98
C LEU A 274 -53.89 13.62 -6.94
N SER A 275 -53.41 12.72 -6.07
CA SER A 275 -54.20 12.17 -4.97
C SER A 275 -54.53 13.22 -3.92
N GLY A 276 -53.59 14.13 -3.62
CA GLY A 276 -53.85 15.28 -2.73
C GLY A 276 -54.87 16.28 -3.31
N LEU A 277 -54.96 16.37 -4.64
CA LEU A 277 -55.95 17.19 -5.36
C LEU A 277 -57.29 16.48 -5.61
N GLY A 278 -57.45 15.21 -5.20
CA GLY A 278 -58.69 14.45 -5.39
C GLY A 278 -58.97 13.99 -6.83
N ARG A 279 -57.96 13.96 -7.72
CA ARG A 279 -58.11 13.57 -9.14
C ARG A 279 -57.98 12.06 -9.35
N SER A 280 -58.86 11.26 -8.72
CA SER A 280 -58.71 9.80 -8.58
C SER A 280 -58.53 9.01 -9.89
N LYS A 281 -59.15 9.45 -11.00
CA LYS A 281 -59.01 8.80 -12.32
C LYS A 281 -57.58 8.89 -12.88
N GLU A 282 -56.93 10.04 -12.70
CA GLU A 282 -55.56 10.28 -13.19
C GLU A 282 -54.53 9.65 -12.26
N VAL A 283 -54.80 9.63 -10.96
CA VAL A 283 -53.98 8.91 -9.96
C VAL A 283 -53.85 7.43 -10.33
N LEU A 284 -54.96 6.79 -10.67
CA LEU A 284 -54.95 5.38 -11.05
C LEU A 284 -54.09 5.14 -12.30
N LYS A 285 -54.19 6.01 -13.30
CA LYS A 285 -53.37 5.93 -14.53
C LYS A 285 -51.88 6.00 -14.21
N GLU A 286 -51.46 6.96 -13.38
CA GLU A 286 -50.04 7.15 -13.04
C GLU A 286 -49.50 6.02 -12.15
N PHE A 287 -50.31 5.47 -11.23
CA PHE A 287 -49.90 4.30 -10.45
C PHE A 287 -49.80 3.03 -11.29
N LEU A 288 -50.71 2.80 -12.25
CA LEU A 288 -50.59 1.69 -13.19
C LEU A 288 -49.34 1.83 -14.05
N TYR A 289 -48.99 3.05 -14.45
CA TYR A 289 -47.74 3.32 -15.18
C TYR A 289 -46.49 3.03 -14.31
N CYS A 290 -46.50 3.43 -13.02
CA CYS A 290 -45.45 3.05 -12.07
C CYS A 290 -45.29 1.52 -11.93
N LEU A 291 -46.40 0.77 -11.86
CA LEU A 291 -46.39 -0.69 -11.75
C LEU A 291 -45.93 -1.37 -13.04
N ALA A 292 -46.21 -0.79 -14.20
CA ALA A 292 -45.70 -1.26 -15.49
C ALA A 292 -44.17 -1.11 -15.58
N LEU A 293 -43.62 -0.01 -15.05
CA LEU A 293 -42.18 0.24 -15.04
C LEU A 293 -41.44 -0.51 -13.92
N ASN A 294 -42.06 -0.71 -12.75
CA ASN A 294 -41.49 -1.47 -11.64
C ASN A 294 -42.55 -2.33 -10.92
N PRO A 295 -42.67 -3.62 -11.33
CA PRO A 295 -43.67 -4.54 -10.77
C PRO A 295 -43.46 -4.90 -9.29
N GLU A 296 -42.28 -4.67 -8.72
CA GLU A 296 -41.93 -5.11 -7.35
C GLU A 296 -42.27 -4.08 -6.26
N CYS A 297 -42.84 -2.92 -6.63
CA CYS A 297 -43.12 -1.85 -5.67
C CYS A 297 -44.42 -2.09 -4.88
N ASN A 298 -44.32 -2.79 -3.74
CA ASN A 298 -45.46 -3.15 -2.90
C ASN A 298 -46.23 -1.96 -2.29
N SER A 299 -45.59 -0.80 -2.09
CA SER A 299 -46.29 0.43 -1.68
C SER A 299 -47.21 0.93 -2.78
N VAL A 300 -46.69 1.07 -4.00
CA VAL A 300 -47.51 1.52 -5.15
C VAL A 300 -48.69 0.58 -5.41
N LYS A 301 -48.54 -0.74 -5.21
CA LYS A 301 -49.64 -1.71 -5.35
C LYS A 301 -50.79 -1.47 -4.39
N LYS A 302 -50.50 -1.24 -3.11
CA LYS A 302 -51.51 -1.00 -2.07
C LYS A 302 -52.28 0.30 -2.34
N GLU A 303 -51.55 1.34 -2.73
CA GLU A 303 -52.12 2.65 -3.04
C GLU A 303 -52.96 2.60 -4.33
N ALA A 304 -52.49 1.90 -5.37
CA ALA A 304 -53.28 1.63 -6.57
C ALA A 304 -54.56 0.86 -6.26
N GLN A 305 -54.48 -0.17 -5.41
CA GLN A 305 -55.66 -0.94 -4.99
C GLN A 305 -56.68 -0.08 -4.26
N LYS A 306 -56.23 0.80 -3.36
CA LYS A 306 -57.10 1.76 -2.67
C LYS A 306 -57.82 2.67 -3.66
N VAL A 307 -57.08 3.29 -4.58
CA VAL A 307 -57.65 4.21 -5.58
C VAL A 307 -58.57 3.48 -6.56
N MET A 308 -58.26 2.23 -6.94
CA MET A 308 -59.17 1.39 -7.73
C MET A 308 -60.50 1.18 -7.01
N CYS A 309 -60.48 0.84 -5.72
CA CYS A 309 -61.71 0.71 -4.95
C CYS A 309 -62.53 2.01 -4.92
N GLU A 310 -61.87 3.17 -4.78
CA GLU A 310 -62.53 4.49 -4.77
C GLU A 310 -63.11 4.89 -6.14
N VAL A 311 -62.42 4.57 -7.25
CA VAL A 311 -62.85 4.94 -8.61
C VAL A 311 -63.95 4.03 -9.14
N PHE A 312 -63.88 2.73 -8.86
CA PHE A 312 -64.86 1.74 -9.33
C PHE A 312 -66.04 1.53 -8.36
N PHE A 313 -65.86 1.86 -7.09
CA PHE A 313 -66.91 1.86 -6.08
C PHE A 313 -66.96 3.21 -5.35
N PRO A 314 -67.24 4.32 -6.06
CA PRO A 314 -67.48 5.60 -5.40
C PRO A 314 -68.68 5.39 -4.49
N ALA A 315 -68.50 5.59 -3.18
CA ALA A 315 -69.52 5.26 -2.21
C ALA A 315 -70.89 5.83 -2.64
N SER A 316 -71.86 4.94 -2.90
CA SER A 316 -73.24 5.26 -2.59
C SER A 316 -73.23 5.61 -1.11
N GLU A 317 -73.66 6.82 -0.76
CA GLU A 317 -74.00 7.14 0.61
C GLU A 317 -74.86 6.00 1.19
N ASN A 318 -74.44 5.45 2.34
CA ASN A 318 -75.18 4.55 3.25
C ASN A 318 -74.91 3.04 3.34
N VAL A 319 -73.72 2.48 3.05
CA VAL A 319 -73.44 1.08 3.47
C VAL A 319 -72.00 0.80 3.92
N HIS A 320 -71.52 1.44 5.00
CA HIS A 320 -70.22 1.09 5.61
C HIS A 320 -70.25 0.95 7.15
N GLN A 321 -71.22 0.18 7.66
CA GLN A 321 -71.09 -0.40 9.01
C GLN A 321 -71.04 -1.94 9.05
N ASN A 322 -71.37 -2.66 7.97
CA ASN A 322 -71.58 -4.12 8.09
C ASN A 322 -70.72 -5.03 7.18
N LEU A 323 -69.74 -4.53 6.43
CA LEU A 323 -68.92 -5.40 5.56
C LEU A 323 -67.50 -5.71 6.10
N THR A 324 -67.06 -5.07 7.18
CA THR A 324 -65.75 -5.34 7.79
C THR A 324 -65.78 -6.48 8.82
N SER A 325 -66.95 -7.01 9.17
CA SER A 325 -67.10 -8.10 10.16
C SER A 325 -67.06 -9.52 9.58
N SER A 326 -67.20 -9.70 8.25
CA SER A 326 -67.30 -11.04 7.65
C SER A 326 -66.00 -11.60 7.04
N ILE A 327 -64.96 -10.79 6.84
CA ILE A 327 -63.69 -11.29 6.25
C ILE A 327 -62.60 -11.51 7.31
N GLN A 328 -62.69 -10.87 8.49
CA GLN A 328 -61.74 -11.10 9.59
C GLN A 328 -62.02 -12.37 10.42
N SER A 329 -63.17 -13.01 10.27
CA SER A 329 -63.57 -14.18 11.08
C SER A 329 -63.14 -15.54 10.53
N LYS A 330 -62.48 -15.62 9.37
CA LYS A 330 -62.00 -16.89 8.78
C LYS A 330 -60.47 -17.11 8.81
N LEU A 331 -59.67 -16.19 9.34
CA LEU A 331 -58.20 -16.37 9.47
C LEU A 331 -57.68 -16.33 10.91
N LYS A 332 -58.56 -16.25 11.91
CA LYS A 332 -58.22 -16.40 13.34
C LYS A 332 -58.94 -17.59 13.94
N ALA A 333 -58.62 -18.78 13.45
CA ALA A 333 -58.97 -20.06 14.09
C ALA A 333 -57.78 -21.03 14.02
N GLN A 334 -56.63 -20.58 14.53
CA GLN A 334 -55.58 -21.43 15.05
C GLN A 334 -54.64 -20.55 15.88
N CYS A 335 -55.08 -20.24 17.10
CA CYS A 335 -54.26 -19.84 18.24
C CYS A 335 -55.19 -19.53 19.43
N GLN A 336 -55.49 -20.54 20.23
CA GLN A 336 -55.76 -20.43 21.67
C GLN A 336 -54.66 -21.29 22.31
N SER A 337 -53.63 -20.64 22.90
CA SER A 337 -53.51 -20.27 24.33
C SER A 337 -52.94 -21.46 25.16
N PRO A 338 -52.47 -21.32 26.41
CA PRO A 338 -52.40 -20.13 27.30
C PRO A 338 -50.98 -19.86 27.91
N VAL A 339 -50.64 -18.64 28.34
CA VAL A 339 -50.76 -18.03 29.71
C VAL A 339 -49.81 -18.73 30.74
N ASN A 340 -48.91 -18.09 31.51
CA ASN A 340 -49.14 -16.94 32.39
C ASN A 340 -47.83 -16.27 32.87
N THR A 341 -47.90 -14.94 32.93
CA THR A 341 -47.37 -13.96 33.91
C THR A 341 -46.91 -14.49 35.28
N GLN A 342 -45.81 -14.00 35.87
CA GLN A 342 -45.77 -12.86 36.82
C GLN A 342 -44.38 -12.64 37.48
N SER A 343 -44.21 -11.42 37.98
CA SER A 343 -43.09 -10.74 38.65
C SER A 343 -42.87 -11.07 40.14
N THR A 344 -41.64 -10.94 40.65
CA THR A 344 -41.22 -10.53 42.03
C THR A 344 -39.67 -10.52 42.07
N VAL A 345 -38.92 -9.42 42.30
CA VAL A 345 -38.62 -8.62 43.53
C VAL A 345 -37.67 -9.31 44.53
N GLU A 346 -36.69 -8.52 45.02
CA GLU A 346 -35.61 -8.72 46.03
C GLU A 346 -34.31 -9.39 45.53
N GLY A 347 -33.08 -8.97 45.90
CA GLY A 347 -32.59 -7.97 46.84
C GLY A 347 -31.11 -8.26 47.21
N GLY A 348 -30.33 -7.24 47.58
CA GLY A 348 -28.96 -7.31 48.13
C GLY A 348 -27.85 -7.18 47.06
N GLY A 349 -26.90 -6.23 47.09
CA GLY A 349 -26.30 -5.48 48.18
C GLY A 349 -24.88 -6.01 48.41
N ASP A 350 -23.85 -5.35 47.87
CA ASP A 350 -22.70 -4.94 48.69
C ASP A 350 -21.78 -3.95 47.96
N ALA A 351 -21.24 -3.02 48.75
CA ALA A 351 -20.22 -2.06 48.38
C ALA A 351 -18.85 -2.59 48.83
N GLY A 352 -17.79 -2.26 48.12
CA GLY A 352 -16.43 -2.60 48.53
C GLY A 352 -15.38 -1.91 47.69
N SER A 353 -15.01 -0.69 48.09
CA SER A 353 -13.72 -0.09 47.75
C SER A 353 -12.60 -0.79 48.53
N SER A 354 -11.49 -1.12 47.88
CA SER A 354 -10.17 -1.07 48.51
C SER A 354 -9.07 -1.05 47.44
N GLU A 355 -8.10 -0.20 47.71
CA GLU A 355 -6.85 0.00 46.98
C GLU A 355 -5.93 -1.25 47.04
N ASN A 356 -5.18 -1.44 45.92
CA ASN A 356 -3.78 -1.90 45.68
C ASN A 356 -3.07 -2.88 46.67
N PRO A 357 -1.93 -3.54 46.33
CA PRO A 357 -1.12 -3.58 45.10
C PRO A 357 -0.78 -5.03 44.64
N SER A 358 -0.24 -5.23 43.44
CA SER A 358 0.65 -6.38 43.19
C SER A 358 1.46 -6.21 41.91
N GLU A 359 2.76 -6.29 42.13
CA GLU A 359 3.87 -6.40 41.18
C GLU A 359 3.63 -7.43 40.08
N LYS A 360 4.13 -7.11 38.88
CA LYS A 360 4.99 -8.02 38.12
C LYS A 360 5.90 -7.23 37.18
N SER A 361 7.16 -7.59 37.26
CA SER A 361 8.30 -7.18 36.46
C SER A 361 8.04 -7.41 34.96
N ASP A 362 8.69 -6.64 34.10
CA ASP A 362 9.83 -7.18 33.37
C ASP A 362 10.66 -6.09 32.66
N VAL A 363 11.95 -6.22 32.94
CA VAL A 363 13.11 -5.50 32.44
C VAL A 363 13.26 -5.75 30.94
N PHE A 364 13.48 -4.72 30.10
CA PHE A 364 14.42 -4.83 28.98
C PHE A 364 15.01 -3.46 28.62
N ARG A 365 16.21 -3.24 29.15
CA ARG A 365 17.16 -2.18 28.80
C ARG A 365 18.14 -2.75 27.77
N ASN A 366 18.50 -1.95 26.77
CA ASN A 366 19.67 -2.10 25.87
C ASN A 366 19.82 -3.40 25.07
N THR A 367 19.45 -3.33 23.79
CA THR A 367 19.98 -4.22 22.75
C THR A 367 21.35 -3.72 22.28
N ASN A 368 22.37 -4.01 23.07
CA ASN A 368 23.75 -4.14 22.61
C ASN A 368 24.32 -5.36 23.33
N SER A 369 24.68 -6.41 22.57
CA SER A 369 25.64 -7.45 23.00
C SER A 369 25.27 -8.26 24.26
N SER A 370 24.08 -8.87 24.34
CA SER A 370 23.83 -9.86 25.41
C SER A 370 24.60 -11.16 25.19
N VAL A 371 24.75 -11.64 23.94
CA VAL A 371 25.41 -12.92 23.65
C VAL A 371 26.92 -12.87 23.86
N LEU A 372 27.61 -11.78 23.46
CA LEU A 372 29.05 -11.61 23.69
C LEU A 372 29.40 -11.36 25.17
N TYR A 373 28.49 -10.72 25.93
CA TYR A 373 28.67 -10.49 27.37
C TYR A 373 28.36 -11.75 28.20
N PHE A 374 27.48 -12.63 27.70
CA PHE A 374 27.18 -13.92 28.33
C PHE A 374 28.22 -15.01 28.02
N ILE A 375 28.79 -15.02 26.80
CA ILE A 375 29.84 -15.99 26.40
C ILE A 375 31.15 -15.77 27.19
N LEU A 376 31.41 -14.54 27.68
CA LEU A 376 32.63 -14.20 28.40
C LEU A 376 32.34 -13.28 29.59
N GLY A 377 31.90 -13.84 30.71
CA GLY A 377 31.92 -13.12 31.98
C GLY A 377 33.36 -12.87 32.44
N LEU A 378 34.00 -11.79 31.96
CA LEU A 378 35.33 -11.37 32.40
C LEU A 378 35.52 -9.85 32.42
N ASN A 379 35.98 -9.35 33.56
CA ASN A 379 36.59 -8.04 33.72
C ASN A 379 37.89 -7.98 32.90
N PHE A 380 38.02 -7.00 32.01
CA PHE A 380 39.05 -6.95 30.95
C PHE A 380 40.01 -5.75 31.08
N GLU A 381 40.49 -5.42 32.29
CA GLU A 381 41.48 -4.32 32.44
C GLU A 381 42.95 -4.78 32.36
N GLU A 382 43.28 -6.03 32.73
CA GLU A 382 44.70 -6.46 32.78
C GLU A 382 45.26 -6.97 31.44
N ASP A 383 44.42 -7.28 30.46
CA ASP A 383 44.81 -8.00 29.23
C ASP A 383 45.18 -7.09 28.02
N LYS A 384 45.07 -5.77 28.18
CA LYS A 384 45.31 -4.77 27.10
C LYS A 384 46.72 -4.84 26.48
N LYS A 385 47.74 -5.19 27.28
CA LYS A 385 49.16 -5.16 26.85
C LYS A 385 49.59 -6.33 25.97
N THR A 386 48.92 -7.48 26.02
CA THR A 386 49.34 -8.67 25.25
C THR A 386 48.71 -8.75 23.86
N LEU A 387 47.56 -8.10 23.64
CA LEU A 387 46.96 -7.95 22.31
C LEU A 387 47.58 -6.79 21.51
N GLU A 388 48.01 -5.71 22.18
CA GLU A 388 48.61 -4.53 21.53
C GLU A 388 49.97 -4.82 20.87
N SER A 389 50.67 -5.91 21.22
CA SER A 389 51.99 -6.25 20.66
C SER A 389 51.95 -7.01 19.32
N VAL A 390 50.77 -7.30 18.77
CA VAL A 390 50.61 -8.16 17.58
C VAL A 390 50.34 -7.36 16.28
N LEU A 391 50.15 -6.03 16.38
CA LEU A 391 49.82 -5.16 15.23
C LEU A 391 50.89 -4.07 14.99
N PRO A 392 51.14 -3.65 13.73
CA PRO A 392 52.07 -2.54 13.43
C PRO A 392 51.52 -1.19 13.91
N VAL A 393 52.36 -0.38 14.57
CA VAL A 393 52.02 0.96 15.10
C VAL A 393 52.33 2.05 14.08
N ALA A 394 51.36 2.93 13.79
CA ALA A 394 51.56 4.19 13.08
C ALA A 394 51.80 5.37 14.06
N PRO A 395 52.53 6.44 13.67
CA PRO A 395 53.10 7.40 14.62
C PRO A 395 52.06 8.37 15.18
N SER A 396 52.02 8.49 16.50
CA SER A 396 51.22 9.48 17.24
C SER A 396 52.00 10.79 17.42
N SER A 397 51.48 11.91 16.92
CA SER A 397 51.89 13.26 17.33
C SER A 397 50.91 13.78 18.39
N GLY A 398 51.39 13.92 19.62
CA GLY A 398 50.63 14.53 20.70
C GLY A 398 50.88 16.03 20.77
N LEU A 399 49.82 16.82 20.94
CA LEU A 399 49.90 18.18 21.49
C LEU A 399 48.72 18.46 22.43
N LYS A 400 49.06 18.86 23.65
CA LYS A 400 48.19 19.37 24.73
C LYS A 400 47.70 20.79 24.40
N ARG A 401 46.45 21.11 24.79
CA ARG A 401 46.05 22.18 25.74
C ARG A 401 44.53 22.41 25.68
N GLN A 402 43.83 22.23 26.81
CA GLN A 402 43.30 23.26 27.73
C GLN A 402 41.84 23.63 27.43
N PHE A 403 40.95 23.21 28.32
CA PHE A 403 39.65 23.84 28.54
C PHE A 403 39.84 25.17 29.29
N PRO A 404 38.90 26.09 29.10
CA PRO A 404 38.22 26.65 30.26
C PRO A 404 36.70 26.54 30.15
N ASN A 405 36.08 26.28 31.30
CA ASN A 405 34.70 26.66 31.61
C ASN A 405 34.60 28.20 31.60
N ASP A 406 33.44 28.74 31.25
CA ASP A 406 32.73 29.69 32.13
C ASP A 406 31.30 29.94 31.65
N THR A 407 30.45 30.09 32.66
CA THR A 407 29.02 30.43 32.65
C THR A 407 28.87 31.94 32.45
N GLU A 408 27.83 32.42 31.76
CA GLU A 408 26.99 33.56 32.18
C GLU A 408 25.87 33.90 31.17
N GLU A 409 24.73 34.32 31.73
CA GLU A 409 23.50 34.79 31.07
C GLU A 409 23.61 36.28 30.66
N ALA A 410 22.89 36.71 29.62
CA ALA A 410 22.17 38.00 29.59
C ALA A 410 21.32 38.20 28.32
N HIS A 411 20.13 38.78 28.52
CA HIS A 411 19.19 39.35 27.55
C HIS A 411 19.79 40.52 26.76
N ASP A 412 19.46 40.70 25.46
CA ASP A 412 18.43 41.66 24.99
C ASP A 412 18.43 41.90 23.45
N LEU A 413 17.20 42.15 22.98
CA LEU A 413 16.71 42.84 21.79
C LEU A 413 17.72 43.45 20.78
N ASN A 414 17.52 43.16 19.48
CA ASN A 414 17.20 44.19 18.48
C ASN A 414 16.84 43.62 17.10
N THR A 415 15.77 44.18 16.53
CA THR A 415 15.33 44.05 15.12
C THR A 415 16.14 45.04 14.27
N PRO A 416 16.24 44.85 12.95
CA PRO A 416 15.70 45.92 12.09
C PRO A 416 15.04 45.46 10.78
N GLY A 417 13.91 46.10 10.45
CA GLY A 417 13.78 46.88 9.21
C GLY A 417 13.32 46.19 7.92
N LYS A 418 12.00 46.23 7.66
CA LYS A 418 11.38 46.24 6.32
C LYS A 418 11.60 47.59 5.62
N ILE A 419 11.78 47.62 4.28
CA ILE A 419 11.24 48.68 3.39
C ILE A 419 10.84 48.06 2.01
N PRO A 420 9.78 48.56 1.34
CA PRO A 420 8.87 47.80 0.45
C PRO A 420 8.83 48.29 -1.02
N LYS A 421 8.06 47.62 -1.90
CA LYS A 421 7.53 48.19 -3.16
C LYS A 421 6.14 47.66 -3.57
N LYS A 422 5.11 48.46 -3.22
CA LYS A 422 4.09 49.15 -4.05
C LYS A 422 3.32 48.43 -5.19
N ASP A 423 2.03 48.23 -4.90
CA ASP A 423 0.75 48.49 -5.64
C ASP A 423 0.63 48.40 -7.17
N CYS A 424 -0.42 47.67 -7.60
CA CYS A 424 -1.44 48.19 -8.55
C CYS A 424 -2.80 47.47 -8.34
N SER A 425 -3.87 48.26 -8.32
CA SER A 425 -5.28 47.89 -8.07
C SER A 425 -6.08 47.73 -9.39
N PRO A 426 -7.37 47.29 -9.37
CA PRO A 426 -7.99 46.51 -10.44
C PRO A 426 -8.87 47.33 -11.40
N PRO A 427 -9.39 46.73 -12.49
CA PRO A 427 -10.63 47.19 -13.09
C PRO A 427 -11.76 46.17 -12.90
N ARG A 428 -12.90 46.69 -12.41
CA ARG A 428 -14.23 46.09 -12.59
C ARG A 428 -14.69 46.40 -14.01
N THR A 429 -15.14 45.40 -14.75
CA THR A 429 -16.23 45.58 -15.73
C THR A 429 -16.99 44.26 -15.87
N MET A 430 -18.31 44.34 -15.68
CA MET A 430 -19.25 43.25 -15.88
C MET A 430 -19.58 43.16 -17.37
N SER A 431 -19.51 41.96 -17.95
CA SER A 431 -20.20 41.62 -19.20
C SER A 431 -20.49 40.12 -19.16
N CYS A 432 -21.75 39.78 -19.39
CA CYS A 432 -22.26 38.43 -19.41
C CYS A 432 -22.25 37.98 -20.88
N GLU A 433 -21.47 36.95 -21.21
CA GLU A 433 -21.55 36.28 -22.51
C GLU A 433 -21.71 34.77 -22.31
N MET A 434 -22.75 34.26 -22.95
CA MET A 434 -23.18 32.88 -22.99
C MET A 434 -22.42 32.17 -24.12
N GLY A 435 -21.78 31.04 -23.79
CA GLY A 435 -21.52 29.92 -24.68
C GLY A 435 -20.38 30.07 -25.70
N GLU A 436 -19.23 29.47 -25.40
CA GLU A 436 -18.43 28.58 -26.27
C GLU A 436 -17.21 28.06 -25.46
N GLY A 437 -16.73 26.85 -25.78
CA GLY A 437 -16.04 25.95 -24.84
C GLY A 437 -14.82 26.52 -24.10
N GLN A 438 -14.98 26.78 -22.80
CA GLN A 438 -13.85 27.07 -21.91
C GLN A 438 -13.08 25.78 -21.60
N GLY A 439 -11.83 25.71 -22.03
CA GLY A 439 -10.89 24.69 -21.59
C GLY A 439 -10.70 24.71 -20.07
N LEU A 440 -10.49 23.54 -19.47
CA LEU A 440 -10.11 23.41 -18.06
C LEU A 440 -8.82 24.23 -17.79
N SER A 441 -8.89 25.26 -16.95
CA SER A 441 -7.71 26.03 -16.52
C SER A 441 -7.05 25.34 -15.31
N VAL A 442 -6.20 24.36 -15.58
CA VAL A 442 -5.37 23.67 -14.58
C VAL A 442 -3.98 24.30 -14.58
N ASP A 443 -3.44 24.61 -13.41
CA ASP A 443 -2.07 25.10 -13.25
C ASP A 443 -1.23 24.16 -12.36
N VAL A 444 0.08 24.38 -12.37
CA VAL A 444 1.03 23.59 -11.56
C VAL A 444 0.76 23.74 -10.05
N THR A 445 0.28 24.91 -9.61
CA THR A 445 0.01 25.20 -8.20
C THR A 445 -1.21 24.43 -7.68
N ASP A 446 -2.17 24.07 -8.54
CA ASP A 446 -3.29 23.18 -8.19
C ASP A 446 -2.81 21.78 -7.76
N PHE A 447 -1.66 21.32 -8.27
CA PHE A 447 -1.07 20.01 -7.99
C PHE A 447 0.29 20.09 -7.29
N GLU A 448 0.49 21.11 -6.47
CA GLU A 448 1.72 21.26 -5.69
C GLU A 448 1.71 20.37 -4.44
N CYS A 449 2.80 19.63 -4.21
CA CYS A 449 2.98 18.84 -3.00
C CYS A 449 3.41 19.74 -1.84
N ALA A 450 2.61 19.80 -0.77
CA ALA A 450 2.91 20.61 0.42
C ALA A 450 4.18 20.22 1.20
N LEU A 451 4.85 19.12 0.82
CA LEU A 451 6.09 18.65 1.46
C LEU A 451 7.34 19.04 0.67
N CYS A 452 7.31 18.92 -0.65
CA CYS A 452 8.47 19.25 -1.50
C CYS A 452 8.30 20.54 -2.29
N MET A 453 7.13 21.18 -2.24
CA MET A 453 6.79 22.41 -2.97
C MET A 453 7.05 22.31 -4.48
N ARG A 454 6.84 21.11 -5.03
CA ARG A 454 6.99 20.77 -6.46
C ARG A 454 5.71 20.10 -6.93
N LEU A 455 5.52 19.99 -8.24
CA LEU A 455 4.45 19.19 -8.84
C LEU A 455 4.40 17.78 -8.20
N LEU A 456 3.18 17.35 -7.86
CA LEU A 456 2.91 16.02 -7.33
C LEU A 456 3.41 14.95 -8.31
N PHE A 457 4.21 14.02 -7.80
CA PHE A 457 4.71 12.86 -8.53
C PHE A 457 4.24 11.60 -7.81
N GLU A 458 3.55 10.70 -8.53
CA GLU A 458 2.81 9.57 -7.95
C GLU A 458 1.90 10.02 -6.78
N PRO A 459 0.86 10.84 -7.06
CA PRO A 459 0.05 11.47 -6.01
C PRO A 459 -0.72 10.42 -5.19
N VAL A 460 -0.56 10.42 -3.87
CA VAL A 460 -1.28 9.52 -2.96
C VAL A 460 -2.14 10.33 -1.99
N THR A 461 -3.43 10.01 -1.92
CA THR A 461 -4.37 10.65 -1.00
C THR A 461 -4.59 9.80 0.25
N THR A 462 -4.24 10.38 1.39
CA THR A 462 -4.45 9.81 2.73
C THR A 462 -5.95 9.71 3.10
N PRO A 463 -6.34 8.84 4.05
CA PRO A 463 -7.73 8.75 4.54
C PRO A 463 -8.30 10.07 5.07
N CYS A 464 -7.45 10.96 5.58
CA CYS A 464 -7.85 12.29 6.03
C CYS A 464 -8.05 13.31 4.89
N GLY A 465 -7.80 12.92 3.64
CA GLY A 465 -8.12 13.70 2.44
C GLY A 465 -6.96 14.54 1.88
N HIS A 466 -5.79 14.51 2.52
CA HIS A 466 -4.61 15.23 2.03
C HIS A 466 -3.84 14.38 1.00
N THR A 467 -3.32 15.03 -0.03
CA THR A 467 -2.59 14.41 -1.14
C THR A 467 -1.14 14.85 -1.13
N PHE A 468 -0.22 13.91 -1.33
CA PHE A 468 1.23 14.12 -1.34
C PHE A 468 1.88 13.30 -2.45
N CYS A 469 3.13 13.56 -2.80
CA CYS A 469 3.92 12.58 -3.56
C CYS A 469 4.07 11.31 -2.71
N LEU A 470 4.02 10.13 -3.34
CA LEU A 470 4.23 8.84 -2.66
C LEU A 470 5.47 8.88 -1.76
N LYS A 471 6.62 9.22 -2.34
CA LYS A 471 7.92 9.25 -1.64
C LYS A 471 8.00 10.31 -0.54
N CYS A 472 7.30 11.43 -0.68
CA CYS A 472 7.26 12.45 0.37
C CYS A 472 6.44 11.97 1.57
N LEU A 473 5.28 11.33 1.33
CA LEU A 473 4.47 10.76 2.41
C LEU A 473 5.20 9.63 3.13
N GLU A 474 5.79 8.69 2.39
CA GLU A 474 6.56 7.58 2.95
C GLU A 474 7.69 8.09 3.87
N ARG A 475 8.42 9.13 3.44
CA ARG A 475 9.47 9.76 4.25
C ARG A 475 8.94 10.36 5.56
N CYS A 476 7.79 11.06 5.54
CA CYS A 476 7.20 11.58 6.76
C CYS A 476 6.76 10.44 7.71
N LEU A 477 6.24 9.36 7.15
CA LEU A 477 5.77 8.20 7.88
C LEU A 477 6.90 7.36 8.53
N ASP A 478 8.16 7.54 8.10
CA ASP A 478 9.32 6.97 8.80
C ASP A 478 9.53 7.58 10.19
N HIS A 479 9.15 8.84 10.38
CA HIS A 479 9.31 9.56 11.64
C HIS A 479 8.10 9.42 12.56
N ALA A 480 6.90 9.58 12.01
CA ALA A 480 5.66 9.51 12.79
C ALA A 480 4.48 9.03 11.93
N PRO A 481 3.61 8.15 12.45
CA PRO A 481 2.45 7.64 11.72
C PRO A 481 1.29 8.65 11.71
N HIS A 482 1.57 9.92 11.39
CA HIS A 482 0.60 11.01 11.39
C HIS A 482 0.63 11.75 10.05
N CYS A 483 -0.52 12.28 9.64
CA CYS A 483 -0.59 13.16 8.48
C CYS A 483 0.23 14.44 8.73
N PRO A 484 1.15 14.83 7.83
CA PRO A 484 1.97 16.04 8.00
C PRO A 484 1.15 17.33 8.12
N LEU A 485 0.01 17.42 7.45
CA LEU A 485 -0.83 18.63 7.43
C LEU A 485 -1.82 18.71 8.60
N CYS A 486 -2.57 17.65 8.89
CA CYS A 486 -3.65 17.68 9.89
C CYS A 486 -3.40 16.86 11.15
N LYS A 487 -2.28 16.14 11.25
CA LYS A 487 -1.89 15.29 12.38
C LYS A 487 -2.84 14.10 12.66
N ASP A 488 -3.80 13.81 11.79
CA ASP A 488 -4.61 12.59 11.88
C ASP A 488 -3.72 11.33 11.84
N LYS A 489 -4.11 10.29 12.59
CA LYS A 489 -3.38 9.02 12.69
C LYS A 489 -3.47 8.22 11.38
N LEU A 490 -2.32 7.80 10.85
CA LEU A 490 -2.17 7.02 9.61
C LEU A 490 -1.59 5.61 9.86
N SER A 491 -1.65 5.10 11.09
CA SER A 491 -1.05 3.81 11.49
C SER A 491 -1.51 2.63 10.63
N GLU A 492 -2.78 2.56 10.24
CA GLU A 492 -3.32 1.49 9.39
C GLU A 492 -2.78 1.56 7.95
N LEU A 493 -2.58 2.78 7.44
CA LEU A 493 -1.99 3.00 6.12
C LEU A 493 -0.52 2.56 6.12
N LEU A 494 0.22 2.88 7.19
CA LEU A 494 1.59 2.41 7.41
C LEU A 494 1.65 0.88 7.50
N ALA A 495 0.78 0.27 8.30
CA ALA A 495 0.75 -1.17 8.52
C ALA A 495 0.41 -1.98 7.26
N SER A 496 -0.53 -1.48 6.45
CA SER A 496 -0.94 -2.14 5.20
C SER A 496 -0.03 -1.83 4.02
N ARG A 497 0.80 -0.78 4.10
CA ARG A 497 1.62 -0.22 3.01
C ARG A 497 0.87 -0.03 1.70
N ASN A 498 -0.43 0.19 1.79
CA ASN A 498 -1.32 0.21 0.63
C ASN A 498 -1.44 1.63 0.07
N PHE A 499 -0.31 2.16 -0.43
CA PHE A 499 -0.23 3.48 -1.02
C PHE A 499 -0.59 3.42 -2.50
N ASN A 500 -1.89 3.42 -2.80
CA ASN A 500 -2.35 3.47 -4.17
C ASN A 500 -2.37 4.90 -4.69
N ILE A 501 -1.92 5.07 -5.93
CA ILE A 501 -1.92 6.35 -6.62
C ILE A 501 -3.37 6.83 -6.78
N THR A 502 -3.60 8.11 -6.52
CA THR A 502 -4.87 8.78 -6.78
C THR A 502 -5.02 8.95 -8.28
N VAL A 503 -5.64 7.95 -8.91
CA VAL A 503 -5.77 7.81 -10.38
C VAL A 503 -6.24 9.10 -11.04
N LEU A 504 -7.26 9.75 -10.48
CA LEU A 504 -7.79 10.99 -11.06
C LEU A 504 -6.79 12.14 -11.00
N ALA A 505 -6.00 12.26 -9.92
CA ALA A 505 -4.98 13.31 -9.83
C ALA A 505 -3.83 13.05 -10.81
N GLU A 506 -3.38 11.81 -10.93
CA GLU A 506 -2.34 11.42 -11.88
C GLU A 506 -2.76 11.66 -13.32
N GLU A 507 -3.99 11.28 -13.70
CA GLU A 507 -4.52 11.50 -15.05
C GLU A 507 -4.64 13.00 -15.40
N LEU A 508 -5.08 13.82 -14.44
CA LEU A 508 -5.16 15.27 -14.64
C LEU A 508 -3.78 15.90 -14.82
N ILE A 509 -2.80 15.49 -14.00
CA ILE A 509 -1.41 15.96 -14.14
C ILE A 509 -0.85 15.51 -15.50
N PHE A 510 -1.00 14.25 -15.88
CA PHE A 510 -0.51 13.74 -17.15
C PHE A 510 -1.10 14.47 -18.35
N ARG A 511 -2.41 14.76 -18.33
CA ARG A 511 -3.11 15.34 -19.47
C ARG A 511 -2.93 16.85 -19.61
N TYR A 512 -2.81 17.57 -18.51
CA TYR A 512 -2.76 19.04 -18.51
C TYR A 512 -1.38 19.62 -18.19
N LEU A 513 -0.47 18.84 -17.59
CA LEU A 513 0.85 19.27 -17.12
C LEU A 513 1.94 18.25 -17.55
N SER A 514 1.86 17.76 -18.79
CA SER A 514 2.72 16.69 -19.30
C SER A 514 4.20 17.06 -19.33
N ASP A 515 4.51 18.31 -19.66
CA ASP A 515 5.89 18.79 -19.80
C ASP A 515 6.52 18.94 -18.42
N GLU A 516 5.79 19.53 -17.47
CA GLU A 516 6.22 19.66 -16.08
C GLU A 516 6.32 18.30 -15.38
N LEU A 517 5.43 17.35 -15.70
CA LEU A 517 5.52 15.98 -15.22
C LEU A 517 6.77 15.28 -15.75
N SER A 518 7.10 15.50 -17.03
CA SER A 518 8.30 14.94 -17.66
C SER A 518 9.58 15.49 -17.03
N ASP A 519 9.64 16.81 -16.79
CA ASP A 519 10.73 17.43 -16.05
C ASP A 519 10.82 16.90 -14.60
N ARG A 520 9.67 16.74 -13.94
CA ARG A 520 9.60 16.20 -12.58
C ARG A 520 10.12 14.76 -12.50
N LYS A 521 9.82 13.95 -13.52
CA LYS A 521 10.31 12.57 -13.67
C LYS A 521 11.81 12.54 -13.93
N ARG A 522 12.32 13.39 -14.83
CA ARG A 522 13.76 13.51 -15.09
C ARG A 522 14.55 13.82 -13.81
N ILE A 523 14.10 14.82 -13.03
CA ILE A 523 14.75 15.17 -11.75
C ILE A 523 14.71 13.99 -10.76
N TYR A 524 13.59 13.25 -10.70
CA TYR A 524 13.48 12.07 -9.84
C TYR A 524 14.46 10.97 -10.27
N ASP A 525 14.56 10.68 -11.56
CA ASP A 525 15.44 9.64 -12.10
C ASP A 525 16.93 10.01 -11.91
N GLU A 526 17.28 11.29 -12.07
CA GLU A 526 18.62 11.82 -11.75
C GLU A 526 18.95 11.66 -10.26
N GLU A 527 18.04 12.06 -9.36
CA GLU A 527 18.19 11.89 -7.91
C GLU A 527 18.36 10.40 -7.53
N MET A 528 17.61 9.48 -8.16
CA MET A 528 17.73 8.04 -7.92
C MET A 528 19.04 7.46 -8.45
N THR A 529 19.49 7.95 -9.61
CA THR A 529 20.78 7.54 -10.20
C THR A 529 21.94 7.96 -9.30
N GLU A 530 21.92 9.18 -8.78
CA GLU A 530 22.92 9.67 -7.81
C GLU A 530 22.96 8.79 -6.55
N LEU A 531 21.79 8.48 -5.97
CA LEU A 531 21.67 7.63 -4.78
C LEU A 531 22.05 6.16 -5.02
N SER A 532 22.08 5.70 -6.27
CA SER A 532 22.48 4.34 -6.63
C SER A 532 24.00 4.13 -6.69
N ASN A 533 24.78 5.20 -6.55
CA ASN A 533 26.23 5.14 -6.62
C ASN A 533 26.81 4.35 -5.43
N LEU A 534 27.62 3.33 -5.74
CA LEU A 534 28.23 2.42 -4.75
C LEU A 534 29.70 2.76 -4.45
N THR A 535 30.20 3.92 -4.87
CA THR A 535 31.53 4.44 -4.52
C THR A 535 31.48 5.87 -3.98
N ARG A 536 30.47 6.65 -4.33
CA ARG A 536 30.27 8.02 -3.86
C ARG A 536 28.98 8.13 -3.05
N ASP A 537 29.02 8.89 -1.96
CA ASP A 537 27.90 9.09 -1.04
C ASP A 537 27.18 7.79 -0.61
N VAL A 538 27.94 6.71 -0.48
CA VAL A 538 27.43 5.39 -0.08
C VAL A 538 26.79 5.50 1.31
N PRO A 539 25.56 5.02 1.50
CA PRO A 539 24.89 5.06 2.80
C PRO A 539 25.64 4.18 3.83
N ILE A 540 25.99 4.76 4.97
CA ILE A 540 26.75 4.10 6.05
C ILE A 540 25.87 3.90 7.29
N PHE A 541 25.67 2.63 7.66
CA PHE A 541 25.13 2.23 8.94
C PHE A 541 26.26 2.17 9.98
N VAL A 542 26.07 2.82 11.14
CA VAL A 542 27.10 2.88 12.18
C VAL A 542 26.65 2.04 13.37
N CYS A 543 27.22 0.85 13.54
CA CYS A 543 26.78 -0.06 14.61
C CYS A 543 27.86 -1.05 15.04
N ALA A 544 28.04 -2.13 14.26
CA ALA A 544 28.89 -3.26 14.61
C ALA A 544 29.89 -3.58 13.50
N MET A 545 30.88 -4.42 13.80
CA MET A 545 31.77 -4.96 12.77
C MET A 545 30.99 -5.88 11.84
N ALA A 546 31.15 -5.70 10.53
CA ALA A 546 30.77 -6.69 9.52
C ALA A 546 32.01 -7.19 8.81
N PHE A 547 31.91 -8.43 8.35
CA PHE A 547 32.94 -9.07 7.55
C PHE A 547 32.33 -9.63 6.26
N PRO A 548 33.11 -9.74 5.18
CA PRO A 548 32.68 -10.41 3.97
C PRO A 548 32.14 -11.82 4.26
N THR A 549 31.10 -12.22 3.55
CA THR A 549 30.42 -13.53 3.62
C THR A 549 29.69 -13.84 4.93
N VAL A 550 29.81 -12.99 5.96
CA VAL A 550 29.17 -13.20 7.26
C VAL A 550 27.76 -12.58 7.28
N PRO A 551 26.72 -13.34 7.68
CA PRO A 551 25.37 -12.80 7.87
C PRO A 551 25.34 -11.73 8.97
N CYS A 552 24.53 -10.70 8.76
CA CYS A 552 24.35 -9.58 9.67
C CYS A 552 22.86 -9.19 9.73
N PRO A 553 22.06 -9.86 10.58
CA PRO A 553 20.68 -9.47 10.81
C PRO A 553 20.62 -8.19 11.65
N LEU A 554 19.84 -7.20 11.21
CA LEU A 554 19.74 -5.89 11.84
C LEU A 554 18.29 -5.55 12.19
N HIS A 555 18.06 -5.10 13.42
CA HIS A 555 16.80 -4.49 13.80
C HIS A 555 16.88 -2.97 13.63
N VAL A 556 16.21 -2.46 12.59
CA VAL A 556 16.22 -1.06 12.19
C VAL A 556 14.93 -0.38 12.65
N PHE A 557 15.02 0.35 13.77
CA PHE A 557 13.89 1.10 14.34
C PHE A 557 14.05 2.62 14.20
N GLU A 558 15.28 3.13 14.11
CA GLU A 558 15.54 4.57 14.00
C GLU A 558 15.05 5.14 12.64
N PRO A 559 14.27 6.24 12.63
CA PRO A 559 13.71 6.82 11.40
C PRO A 559 14.73 7.08 10.28
N ARG A 560 15.92 7.59 10.64
CA ARG A 560 16.99 7.87 9.67
C ARG A 560 17.48 6.62 8.92
N TYR A 561 17.57 5.50 9.62
CA TYR A 561 18.02 4.24 9.02
C TYR A 561 16.88 3.51 8.31
N ARG A 562 15.63 3.70 8.75
CA ARG A 562 14.45 3.26 7.99
C ARG A 562 14.40 3.90 6.59
N LEU A 563 14.65 5.20 6.52
CA LEU A 563 14.82 5.92 5.25
C LEU A 563 16.00 5.37 4.43
N MET A 564 17.15 5.16 5.07
CA MET A 564 18.35 4.63 4.42
C MET A 564 18.09 3.27 3.75
N ILE A 565 17.51 2.32 4.49
CA ILE A 565 17.18 0.98 3.98
C ILE A 565 16.13 1.05 2.87
N ARG A 566 15.09 1.87 3.02
CA ARG A 566 14.10 2.05 1.94
C ARG A 566 14.76 2.55 0.66
N ARG A 567 15.65 3.55 0.73
CA ARG A 567 16.37 4.05 -0.44
C ARG A 567 17.23 2.98 -1.10
N CYS A 568 17.93 2.16 -0.32
CA CYS A 568 18.70 1.03 -0.86
C CYS A 568 17.81 0.04 -1.63
N MET A 569 16.57 -0.16 -1.19
CA MET A 569 15.59 -1.00 -1.88
C MET A 569 15.02 -0.31 -3.14
N GLU A 570 14.74 1.00 -3.06
CA GLU A 570 14.17 1.81 -4.16
C GLU A 570 15.14 2.01 -5.32
N THR A 571 16.41 2.31 -5.04
CA THR A 571 17.45 2.45 -6.07
C THR A 571 17.81 1.11 -6.71
N GLY A 572 17.37 0.00 -6.13
CA GLY A 572 17.68 -1.35 -6.59
C GLY A 572 19.09 -1.83 -6.25
N THR A 573 19.94 -1.00 -5.63
CA THR A 573 21.30 -1.40 -5.24
C THR A 573 21.28 -2.49 -4.17
N LYS A 574 20.28 -2.45 -3.29
CA LYS A 574 20.12 -3.32 -2.12
C LYS A 574 21.39 -3.39 -1.27
N ARG A 575 22.17 -2.31 -1.24
CA ARG A 575 23.50 -2.29 -0.63
C ARG A 575 23.73 -1.06 0.22
N PHE A 576 24.41 -1.25 1.35
CA PHE A 576 24.83 -0.19 2.25
C PHE A 576 26.14 -0.57 2.93
N GLY A 577 26.96 0.41 3.28
CA GLY A 577 28.19 0.18 4.05
C GLY A 577 27.89 0.09 5.55
N MET A 578 28.66 -0.72 6.27
CA MET A 578 28.68 -0.70 7.73
C MET A 578 30.07 -0.39 8.25
N CYS A 579 30.13 0.58 9.16
CA CYS A 579 31.35 1.03 9.83
C CYS A 579 31.14 1.04 11.35
N LEU A 580 32.26 1.01 12.09
CA LEU A 580 32.24 1.31 13.52
C LEU A 580 32.18 2.82 13.75
N SER A 581 31.67 3.22 14.90
CA SER A 581 31.79 4.59 15.38
C SER A 581 33.24 4.89 15.75
N ALA A 582 33.77 6.03 15.30
CA ALA A 582 35.08 6.53 15.71
C ALA A 582 34.92 7.77 16.60
N GLU A 583 35.68 7.86 17.69
CA GLU A 583 35.57 8.90 18.74
C GLU A 583 35.74 10.33 18.21
N HIS A 584 36.43 10.53 17.08
CA HIS A 584 36.77 11.86 16.53
C HIS A 584 36.34 12.06 15.06
N ALA A 585 36.16 10.98 14.29
CA ALA A 585 35.85 11.03 12.86
C ALA A 585 34.42 10.60 12.51
N GLY A 586 33.57 10.30 13.51
CA GLY A 586 32.20 9.84 13.30
C GLY A 586 32.08 8.39 12.80
N ILE A 587 32.92 7.95 11.86
CA ILE A 587 32.99 6.58 11.35
C ILE A 587 34.43 6.06 11.24
N SER A 588 34.60 4.74 11.24
CA SER A 588 35.90 4.07 11.07
C SER A 588 36.46 4.18 9.66
N GLU A 589 37.79 4.11 9.55
CA GLU A 589 38.53 4.17 8.28
C GLU A 589 38.20 3.00 7.33
N TYR A 590 37.96 1.81 7.88
CA TYR A 590 37.57 0.64 7.12
C TYR A 590 36.14 0.22 7.45
N GLY A 591 35.46 -0.36 6.48
CA GLY A 591 34.11 -0.89 6.61
C GLY A 591 33.86 -2.06 5.67
N CYS A 592 32.68 -2.65 5.80
CA CYS A 592 32.22 -3.72 4.94
C CYS A 592 30.93 -3.31 4.24
N MET A 593 30.87 -3.49 2.93
CA MET A 593 29.65 -3.35 2.15
C MET A 593 28.76 -4.56 2.43
N LEU A 594 27.50 -4.31 2.74
CA LEU A 594 26.49 -5.35 2.93
C LEU A 594 25.48 -5.33 1.79
N GLU A 595 24.99 -6.52 1.45
CA GLU A 595 23.87 -6.71 0.55
C GLU A 595 22.65 -7.20 1.32
N ILE A 596 21.51 -6.53 1.12
CA ILE A 596 20.22 -6.84 1.72
C ILE A 596 19.62 -8.04 0.97
N LYS A 597 19.34 -9.12 1.71
CA LYS A 597 18.68 -10.32 1.21
C LYS A 597 17.17 -10.26 1.42
N ASP A 598 16.72 -9.86 2.61
CA ASP A 598 15.30 -9.74 2.96
C ASP A 598 15.06 -8.53 3.88
N VAL A 599 13.86 -7.96 3.82
CA VAL A 599 13.41 -6.87 4.69
C VAL A 599 11.99 -7.14 5.14
N ARG A 600 11.81 -7.31 6.46
CA ARG A 600 10.50 -7.51 7.09
C ARG A 600 10.13 -6.29 7.90
N THR A 601 9.07 -5.60 7.47
CA THR A 601 8.63 -4.36 8.11
C THR A 601 7.41 -4.60 8.99
N PHE A 602 7.42 -4.04 10.19
CA PHE A 602 6.37 -4.20 11.19
C PHE A 602 5.38 -3.01 11.20
N PRO A 603 4.21 -3.13 11.84
CA PRO A 603 3.19 -2.06 11.88
C PRO A 603 3.61 -0.76 12.58
N ASP A 604 4.59 -0.82 13.49
CA ASP A 604 5.24 0.36 14.09
C ASP A 604 6.25 1.02 13.12
N GLY A 605 6.47 0.37 11.97
CA GLY A 605 7.38 0.72 10.90
C GLY A 605 8.84 0.35 11.17
N SER A 606 9.15 -0.28 12.31
CA SER A 606 10.45 -0.94 12.50
C SER A 606 10.64 -2.02 11.44
N SER A 607 11.88 -2.39 11.16
CA SER A 607 12.19 -3.42 10.16
C SER A 607 13.29 -4.35 10.66
N VAL A 608 13.15 -5.64 10.40
CA VAL A 608 14.25 -6.59 10.47
C VAL A 608 14.83 -6.73 9.06
N VAL A 609 16.12 -6.45 8.94
CA VAL A 609 16.88 -6.49 7.69
C VAL A 609 17.87 -7.63 7.77
N ASP A 610 17.71 -8.61 6.90
CA ASP A 610 18.68 -9.69 6.74
C ASP A 610 19.70 -9.27 5.68
N ALA A 611 20.94 -9.02 6.11
CA ALA A 611 22.03 -8.60 5.24
C ALA A 611 23.23 -9.56 5.31
N ILE A 612 24.09 -9.55 4.30
CA ILE A 612 25.35 -10.31 4.28
C ILE A 612 26.48 -9.40 3.82
N GLY A 613 27.64 -9.50 4.46
CA GLY A 613 28.83 -8.78 3.99
C GLY A 613 29.29 -9.30 2.63
N ILE A 614 29.69 -8.40 1.72
CA ILE A 614 30.10 -8.76 0.35
C ILE A 614 31.52 -8.30 0.01
N SER A 615 31.91 -7.10 0.42
CA SER A 615 33.19 -6.50 0.02
C SER A 615 33.71 -5.57 1.11
N ARG A 616 35.02 -5.36 1.13
CA ARG A 616 35.67 -4.45 2.07
C ARG A 616 35.93 -3.12 1.38
N PHE A 617 35.92 -2.05 2.15
CA PHE A 617 36.24 -0.73 1.62
C PHE A 617 36.97 0.14 2.64
N ARG A 618 37.70 1.12 2.11
CA ARG A 618 38.28 2.24 2.84
C ARG A 618 37.42 3.48 2.64
N VAL A 619 37.18 4.20 3.72
CA VAL A 619 36.53 5.51 3.71
C VAL A 619 37.55 6.56 3.27
N LEU A 620 37.28 7.24 2.18
CA LEU A 620 38.09 8.37 1.69
C LEU A 620 37.63 9.68 2.32
N SER A 621 36.31 9.89 2.36
CA SER A 621 35.69 11.02 3.05
C SER A 621 34.28 10.65 3.48
N HIS A 622 33.73 11.33 4.48
CA HIS A 622 32.37 11.09 4.94
C HIS A 622 31.59 12.39 5.11
N ARG A 623 30.27 12.29 4.94
CA ARG A 623 29.31 13.39 4.99
C ARG A 623 28.04 12.91 5.71
N HIS A 624 27.09 13.82 5.88
CA HIS A 624 25.78 13.53 6.48
C HIS A 624 24.69 13.85 5.45
N ARG A 625 23.78 12.92 5.18
CA ARG A 625 22.63 13.13 4.32
C ARG A 625 21.37 12.62 5.00
N ASP A 626 20.34 13.47 5.09
CA ASP A 626 19.02 13.11 5.62
C ASP A 626 19.03 12.37 6.98
N GLY A 627 20.00 12.70 7.84
CA GLY A 627 20.10 12.15 9.18
C GLY A 627 20.98 10.91 9.34
N TYR A 628 21.51 10.30 8.27
CA TYR A 628 22.49 9.20 8.35
C TYR A 628 23.82 9.49 7.63
N ASN A 629 24.90 8.80 8.02
CA ASN A 629 26.23 9.02 7.44
C ASN A 629 26.30 8.53 5.99
N THR A 630 26.98 9.27 5.11
CA THR A 630 27.37 8.83 3.78
C THR A 630 28.88 8.88 3.64
N ALA A 631 29.45 8.07 2.74
CA ALA A 631 30.90 8.07 2.51
C ALA A 631 31.26 7.90 1.04
N ASP A 632 32.33 8.58 0.63
CA ASP A 632 33.06 8.23 -0.57
C ASP A 632 34.06 7.13 -0.19
N ILE A 633 34.03 6.03 -0.93
CA ILE A 633 34.75 4.80 -0.58
C ILE A 633 35.62 4.30 -1.72
N GLU A 634 36.66 3.57 -1.35
CA GLU A 634 37.51 2.79 -2.24
C GLU A 634 37.42 1.32 -1.84
N TYR A 635 37.11 0.44 -2.79
CA TYR A 635 37.07 -1.00 -2.53
C TYR A 635 38.47 -1.56 -2.32
N ILE A 636 38.60 -2.46 -1.35
CA ILE A 636 39.87 -3.12 -1.02
C ILE A 636 39.78 -4.61 -1.32
N GLU A 637 40.76 -5.10 -2.05
CA GLU A 637 40.94 -6.51 -2.40
C GLU A 637 42.26 -7.03 -1.81
N ASP A 638 42.35 -8.36 -1.69
CA ASP A 638 43.60 -8.99 -1.30
C ASP A 638 44.61 -9.00 -2.45
N GLU A 639 45.86 -8.74 -2.11
CA GLU A 639 46.98 -8.85 -3.04
C GLU A 639 47.19 -10.31 -3.43
N LYS A 640 47.27 -10.54 -4.74
CA LYS A 640 47.48 -11.89 -5.29
C LYS A 640 48.95 -12.24 -5.34
N VAL A 641 49.27 -13.46 -4.94
CA VAL A 641 50.63 -14.03 -4.99
C VAL A 641 50.69 -15.21 -5.95
N GLU A 642 51.79 -15.37 -6.68
CA GLU A 642 51.99 -16.39 -7.70
C GLU A 642 53.27 -17.21 -7.44
N GLY A 643 53.40 -18.36 -8.12
CA GLY A 643 54.60 -19.21 -8.05
C GLY A 643 54.84 -19.83 -6.66
N PRO A 644 56.08 -19.86 -6.15
CA PRO A 644 56.40 -20.55 -4.90
C PRO A 644 55.68 -19.93 -3.68
N GLU A 645 55.42 -18.63 -3.70
CA GLU A 645 54.68 -17.94 -2.62
C GLU A 645 53.22 -18.40 -2.55
N TYR A 646 52.62 -18.77 -3.70
CA TYR A 646 51.28 -19.35 -3.76
C TYR A 646 51.21 -20.72 -3.07
N GLU A 647 52.23 -21.56 -3.28
CA GLU A 647 52.31 -22.89 -2.67
C GLU A 647 52.47 -22.77 -1.15
N GLU A 648 53.34 -21.88 -0.67
CA GLU A 648 53.46 -21.55 0.75
C GLU A 648 52.15 -21.03 1.34
N LEU A 649 51.46 -20.15 0.62
CA LEU A 649 50.18 -19.61 1.06
C LEU A 649 49.11 -20.70 1.14
N THR A 650 49.07 -21.62 0.19
CA THR A 650 48.10 -22.72 0.15
C THR A 650 48.33 -23.70 1.30
N THR A 651 49.59 -24.05 1.56
CA THR A 651 49.94 -24.92 2.71
C THR A 651 49.61 -24.24 4.04
N LEU A 652 49.86 -22.93 4.17
CA LEU A 652 49.47 -22.14 5.33
C LEU A 652 47.94 -22.08 5.49
N HIS A 653 47.21 -21.81 4.41
CA HIS A 653 45.75 -21.79 4.38
C HIS A 653 45.16 -23.09 4.92
N ASP A 654 45.59 -24.23 4.39
CA ASP A 654 45.08 -25.55 4.80
C ASP A 654 45.43 -25.85 6.26
N SER A 655 46.64 -25.50 6.69
CA SER A 655 47.05 -25.66 8.09
C SER A 655 46.21 -24.82 9.06
N VAL A 656 45.94 -23.56 8.73
CA VAL A 656 45.18 -22.64 9.59
C VAL A 656 43.69 -23.00 9.57
N TYR A 657 43.16 -23.45 8.43
CA TYR A 657 41.81 -23.99 8.34
C TYR A 657 41.64 -25.17 9.30
N GLN A 658 42.53 -26.16 9.24
CA GLN A 658 42.47 -27.34 10.11
C GLN A 658 42.58 -26.97 11.61
N GLN A 659 43.42 -25.99 11.94
CA GLN A 659 43.50 -25.45 13.31
C GLN A 659 42.20 -24.78 13.74
N SER A 660 41.54 -24.03 12.84
CA SER A 660 40.25 -23.38 13.11
C SER A 660 39.14 -24.42 13.36
N VAL A 661 39.08 -25.46 12.52
CA VAL A 661 38.14 -26.60 12.71
C VAL A 661 38.40 -27.31 14.03
N SER A 662 39.67 -27.61 14.35
CA SER A 662 40.04 -28.28 15.60
C SER A 662 39.70 -27.42 16.81
N TRP A 663 39.92 -26.11 16.74
CA TRP A 663 39.55 -25.18 17.81
C TRP A 663 38.03 -25.16 17.99
N PHE A 664 37.26 -25.00 16.92
CA PHE A 664 35.79 -25.00 17.01
C PHE A 664 35.25 -26.31 17.57
N ALA A 665 35.81 -27.46 17.15
CA ALA A 665 35.46 -28.78 17.67
C ALA A 665 35.77 -28.94 19.17
N SER A 666 36.78 -28.23 19.69
CA SER A 666 37.15 -28.25 21.11
C SER A 666 36.23 -27.44 22.02
N LEU A 667 35.36 -26.58 21.45
CA LEU A 667 34.40 -25.79 22.23
C LEU A 667 33.32 -26.66 22.87
N GLN A 668 32.75 -26.20 23.98
CA GLN A 668 31.60 -26.84 24.62
C GLN A 668 30.34 -26.72 23.74
N ASP A 669 29.45 -27.70 23.81
CA ASP A 669 28.31 -27.81 22.89
C ASP A 669 27.37 -26.60 22.94
N HIS A 670 27.10 -26.06 24.14
CA HIS A 670 26.28 -24.86 24.28
C HIS A 670 26.89 -23.62 23.58
N MET A 671 28.23 -23.49 23.57
CA MET A 671 28.92 -22.41 22.87
C MET A 671 28.82 -22.61 21.35
N LYS A 672 28.98 -23.85 20.87
CA LYS A 672 28.82 -24.19 19.45
C LYS A 672 27.42 -23.86 18.97
N GLU A 673 26.38 -24.28 19.69
CA GLU A 673 24.99 -23.99 19.34
C GLU A 673 24.71 -22.49 19.22
N GLN A 674 25.23 -21.68 20.16
CA GLN A 674 25.09 -20.22 20.12
C GLN A 674 25.80 -19.60 18.91
N ILE A 675 27.03 -20.04 18.62
CA ILE A 675 27.81 -19.57 17.46
C ILE A 675 27.06 -19.91 16.17
N LEU A 676 26.61 -21.16 16.03
CA LEU A 676 25.89 -21.63 14.85
C LEU A 676 24.56 -20.92 14.66
N SER A 677 23.85 -20.63 15.75
CA SER A 677 22.58 -19.89 15.71
C SER A 677 22.76 -18.44 15.24
N HIS A 678 23.91 -17.80 15.49
CA HIS A 678 24.14 -16.39 15.17
C HIS A 678 24.89 -16.18 13.85
N PHE A 679 25.96 -16.94 13.63
CA PHE A 679 26.87 -16.78 12.48
C PHE A 679 26.65 -17.83 11.39
N GLY A 680 25.82 -18.84 11.65
CA GLY A 680 25.65 -19.99 10.75
C GLY A 680 26.80 -20.98 10.82
N LEU A 681 26.77 -21.96 9.91
CA LEU A 681 27.81 -22.97 9.80
C LEU A 681 29.13 -22.34 9.33
N MET A 682 30.25 -22.87 9.84
CA MET A 682 31.57 -22.52 9.34
C MET A 682 31.68 -22.94 7.87
N PRO A 683 32.09 -22.04 6.95
CA PRO A 683 32.27 -22.38 5.54
C PRO A 683 33.30 -23.49 5.32
N ASP A 684 33.09 -24.27 4.26
CA ASP A 684 34.02 -25.31 3.83
C ASP A 684 35.37 -24.73 3.36
N ARG A 685 36.40 -25.56 3.37
CA ARG A 685 37.71 -25.22 2.83
C ARG A 685 37.60 -24.93 1.34
N GLU A 686 37.92 -23.70 0.94
CA GLU A 686 38.02 -23.32 -0.46
C GLU A 686 39.30 -23.91 -1.08
N PRO A 687 39.22 -24.60 -2.24
CA PRO A 687 40.40 -25.17 -2.88
C PRO A 687 41.33 -24.09 -3.46
N ALA A 688 40.79 -22.92 -3.81
CA ALA A 688 41.52 -21.79 -4.35
C ALA A 688 41.40 -20.59 -3.39
N PRO A 689 42.36 -20.36 -2.47
CA PRO A 689 42.25 -19.38 -1.40
C PRO A 689 42.21 -17.91 -1.88
N GLN A 690 42.59 -17.66 -3.14
CA GLN A 690 42.60 -16.32 -3.77
C GLN A 690 41.47 -16.14 -4.80
N SER A 691 40.47 -17.02 -4.81
CA SER A 691 39.35 -16.96 -5.77
C SER A 691 38.40 -15.78 -5.50
N ASN A 692 38.14 -15.49 -4.22
CA ASN A 692 37.35 -14.35 -3.78
C ASN A 692 38.27 -13.11 -3.61
N PRO A 693 37.87 -11.91 -4.10
CA PRO A 693 38.64 -10.68 -3.92
C PRO A 693 38.95 -10.32 -2.46
N SER A 694 38.13 -10.75 -1.49
CA SER A 694 38.40 -10.55 -0.06
C SER A 694 39.07 -11.76 0.61
N GLY A 695 39.49 -12.78 -0.15
CA GLY A 695 40.01 -14.02 0.41
C GLY A 695 38.91 -14.96 0.92
N PRO A 696 39.28 -16.09 1.56
CA PRO A 696 38.38 -17.22 1.76
C PRO A 696 37.34 -16.97 2.85
N ALA A 697 36.11 -17.40 2.62
CA ALA A 697 34.95 -17.10 3.49
C ALA A 697 35.14 -17.56 4.94
N TRP A 698 35.71 -18.75 5.15
CA TRP A 698 35.94 -19.29 6.49
C TRP A 698 36.88 -18.42 7.33
N SER A 699 37.81 -17.68 6.70
CA SER A 699 38.75 -16.81 7.40
C SER A 699 38.06 -15.58 7.99
N TRP A 700 36.99 -15.12 7.35
CA TRP A 700 36.14 -14.04 7.87
C TRP A 700 35.16 -14.53 8.93
N TRP A 701 34.61 -15.74 8.72
CA TRP A 701 33.75 -16.38 9.72
C TRP A 701 34.50 -16.57 11.04
N ILE A 702 35.73 -17.10 11.01
CA ILE A 702 36.51 -17.29 12.24
C ILE A 702 36.83 -15.96 12.91
N LEU A 703 37.16 -14.90 12.15
CA LEU A 703 37.40 -13.56 12.71
C LEU A 703 36.16 -12.92 13.35
N ALA A 704 34.96 -13.23 12.82
CA ALA A 704 33.70 -12.77 13.39
C ALA A 704 33.37 -13.49 14.72
N VAL A 705 33.73 -14.77 14.83
CA VAL A 705 33.47 -15.62 16.00
C VAL A 705 34.48 -15.41 17.11
N LEU A 706 35.73 -15.10 16.79
CA LEU A 706 36.79 -14.91 17.79
C LEU A 706 36.54 -13.66 18.64
N PRO A 707 36.75 -13.74 19.97
CA PRO A 707 36.50 -12.63 20.91
C PRO A 707 37.63 -11.59 20.85
N LEU A 708 37.71 -10.89 19.74
CA LEU A 708 38.71 -9.87 19.46
C LEU A 708 38.20 -8.48 19.84
N GLU A 709 39.11 -7.63 20.33
CA GLU A 709 38.81 -6.21 20.50
C GLU A 709 38.47 -5.56 19.15
N ARG A 710 37.55 -4.58 19.18
CA ARG A 710 37.10 -3.87 17.96
C ARG A 710 38.25 -3.27 17.15
N LYS A 711 39.30 -2.77 17.80
CA LYS A 711 40.49 -2.24 17.13
C LYS A 711 41.25 -3.32 16.35
N ALA A 712 41.38 -4.52 16.91
CA ALA A 712 42.02 -5.64 16.23
C ALA A 712 41.17 -6.15 15.07
N GLN A 713 39.85 -6.27 15.25
CA GLN A 713 38.92 -6.62 14.16
C GLN A 713 39.00 -5.62 12.99
N LEU A 714 39.03 -4.32 13.29
CA LEU A 714 39.17 -3.27 12.29
C LEU A 714 40.52 -3.34 11.55
N ALA A 715 41.61 -3.58 12.28
CA ALA A 715 42.93 -3.76 11.66
C ALA A 715 42.94 -4.97 10.71
N MET A 716 42.37 -6.11 11.13
CA MET A 716 42.26 -7.32 10.30
C MET A 716 41.40 -7.11 9.05
N LEU A 717 40.34 -6.30 9.16
CA LEU A 717 39.50 -5.94 8.02
C LEU A 717 40.29 -5.16 6.96
N GLY A 718 41.18 -4.26 7.39
CA GLY A 718 42.01 -3.43 6.50
C GLY A 718 43.22 -4.13 5.89
N MET A 719 43.55 -5.37 6.26
CA MET A 719 44.73 -6.08 5.73
C MET A 719 44.55 -6.53 4.28
N THR A 720 45.48 -6.20 3.38
CA THR A 720 45.49 -6.67 1.97
C THR A 720 46.25 -7.98 1.77
N SER A 721 47.15 -8.36 2.68
CA SER A 721 47.90 -9.62 2.60
C SER A 721 47.16 -10.77 3.26
N LEU A 722 46.69 -11.75 2.46
CA LEU A 722 46.07 -12.97 2.97
C LEU A 722 47.06 -13.79 3.83
N LYS A 723 48.33 -13.85 3.44
CA LYS A 723 49.38 -14.57 4.19
C LYS A 723 49.51 -14.02 5.61
N GLU A 724 49.62 -12.70 5.75
CA GLU A 724 49.73 -12.05 7.05
C GLU A 724 48.46 -12.23 7.88
N ARG A 725 47.28 -12.12 7.25
CA ARG A 725 46.00 -12.32 7.92
C ARG A 725 45.86 -13.74 8.48
N LEU A 726 46.25 -14.76 7.72
CA LEU A 726 46.27 -16.16 8.18
C LEU A 726 47.27 -16.38 9.33
N LEU A 727 48.46 -15.77 9.27
CA LEU A 727 49.44 -15.83 10.37
C LEU A 727 48.92 -15.15 11.65
N ALA A 728 48.16 -14.07 11.52
CA ALA A 728 47.51 -13.42 12.66
C ALA A 728 46.41 -14.31 13.25
N ILE A 729 45.53 -14.88 12.43
CA ILE A 729 44.52 -15.86 12.87
C ILE A 729 45.17 -17.03 13.62
N ARG A 730 46.23 -17.61 13.07
CA ARG A 730 46.99 -18.70 13.70
C ARG A 730 47.51 -18.30 15.09
N ARG A 731 48.12 -17.13 15.21
CA ARG A 731 48.65 -16.62 16.49
C ARG A 731 47.52 -16.43 17.51
N ILE A 732 46.40 -15.85 17.08
CA ILE A 732 45.22 -15.63 17.92
C ILE A 732 44.66 -16.96 18.43
N LEU A 733 44.49 -17.96 17.56
CA LEU A 733 43.99 -19.29 17.92
C LEU A 733 44.89 -19.97 18.97
N VAL A 734 46.22 -19.87 18.81
CA VAL A 734 47.17 -20.42 19.78
C VAL A 734 47.04 -19.75 21.15
N ILE A 735 46.91 -18.42 21.19
CA ILE A 735 46.78 -17.67 22.44
C ILE A 735 45.47 -18.02 23.15
N ILE A 736 44.35 -18.05 22.41
CA ILE A 736 43.02 -18.33 22.96
C ILE A 736 42.96 -19.77 23.46
N THR A 737 43.43 -20.74 22.69
CA THR A 737 43.43 -22.16 23.09
C THR A 737 44.23 -22.37 24.38
N ARG A 738 45.41 -21.72 24.51
CA ARG A 738 46.20 -21.77 25.74
C ARG A 738 45.48 -21.16 26.94
N LYS A 739 44.83 -20.00 26.76
CA LYS A 739 44.05 -19.34 27.83
C LYS A 739 42.82 -20.16 28.24
N MET A 740 42.18 -20.87 27.31
CA MET A 740 41.04 -21.75 27.62
C MET A 740 41.48 -22.96 28.44
N ASN A 741 42.58 -23.62 28.02
CA ASN A 741 43.09 -24.79 28.74
C ASN A 741 43.53 -24.44 30.17
N SER A 742 44.23 -23.31 30.36
CA SER A 742 44.64 -22.88 31.70
C SER A 742 43.46 -22.57 32.62
N ARG A 743 42.38 -21.97 32.10
CA ARG A 743 41.14 -21.73 32.88
C ARG A 743 40.42 -23.03 33.21
N GLN A 744 40.38 -23.99 32.29
CA GLN A 744 39.79 -25.30 32.54
C GLN A 744 40.57 -26.06 33.62
N GLU A 745 41.90 -25.97 33.62
CA GLU A 745 42.76 -26.53 34.68
C GLU A 745 42.51 -25.84 36.04
N LEU A 746 42.33 -24.52 36.05
CA LEU A 746 41.97 -23.75 37.25
C LEU A 746 40.56 -24.08 37.79
N ALA A 747 39.59 -24.31 36.90
CA ALA A 747 38.24 -24.73 37.28
C ALA A 747 38.24 -26.16 37.86
N ASN A 748 38.91 -27.10 37.16
CA ASN A 748 39.02 -28.49 37.59
C ASN A 748 39.81 -28.64 38.90
N SER A 749 40.76 -27.75 39.19
CA SER A 749 41.50 -27.74 40.46
C SER A 749 40.70 -27.11 41.62
N ARG A 750 39.83 -26.14 41.35
CA ARG A 750 38.89 -25.62 42.35
C ARG A 750 37.80 -26.64 42.70
N GLU A 751 37.32 -27.42 41.75
CA GLU A 751 36.37 -28.51 41.99
C GLU A 751 36.97 -29.72 42.71
N ARG A 752 38.30 -29.90 42.68
CA ARG A 752 38.99 -30.92 43.50
C ARG A 752 39.32 -30.49 44.92
N ASN A 753 39.35 -29.18 45.18
CA ASN A 753 39.71 -28.61 46.48
C ASN A 753 38.50 -28.20 47.32
N ASN A 754 37.30 -28.23 46.74
CA ASN A 754 36.01 -28.24 47.43
C ASN A 754 35.48 -29.68 47.50
#